data_AF-A0A855LGX6-F1
#
_entry.id   AF-A0A855LGX6-F1
#
_cell.length_a   1.000
_cell.length_b   1.000
_cell.length_c   1.000
_cell.angle_alpha   90.00
_cell.angle_beta   90.00
_cell.angle_gamma   90.00
#
_symmetry.space_group_name_H-M   'P 1'
#
loop_
_entity.id
_entity.type
_entity.pdbx_description
1 polymer ?
#
loop_
_entity_poly.entity_id
_entity_poly.type
_entity_poly.pdbx_seq_one_letter_code
_entity_poly.pdbx_strand_id
1 'polypeptide(L)'
;MQFWRRSIQWQLILGMGTALLVSILIVVGIYTLVVNRLAQSYLVEQALPSSIEATRNDIERILVQPLTAAKDIASNTMVRDWLANGEDSGKTAGFAQYLEGIRAEHKAFTALIIGTESNHYITEKGLDRTLSRDKPADAWFYSFLDSNQPRTLNIDNDGATGELALFIDLKVEQAGKVVGVAGLGLSMKELSELIHNFSFGERGKVYLVRSDGLIQVHPEAQFSGKRTLSEQIGTSAAQAVMGHKAASNSSFQRDGEDFLAFSLPLRDLGWTLVAEVPQSQIYAEARRAMWMSSGIGLVVALVCLALVIWLAQGLVRPIRQVTAALVAIGSGGGDLTHRLDSSRADELGDLARGFNRFLDSQRGMIGEVLTTSERLRVAVGQVARVVDNTAERSGRQQEMTDMVATAVHEMGLTVQEIAQNAGNAALASQTARDEALQAREVVGGSIRHIESMSDEIGVAAGAVGELAHQVASIDQVLAVIRGVSEQTNLLALNAAIEAARAGDMGRGFAVVADEVRTLARRTQASTDEIQQMIGSLKQGAENAVSSMRTGQAATGTGVESSQRTGASLTAITGQVERISDMNHQVATATEEQSAVTEEINRNVQGISDLARATAGEVRACREDCQMLQRLADDLARQMGGFKLS
;
A
#
# COMPACT_ATOMS: atom_id res chain seq x y z
N MET A 1 27.81 21.76 -3.04
CA MET A 1 26.55 21.03 -2.74
C MET A 1 26.81 19.53 -2.44
N GLN A 2 27.65 19.22 -1.44
CA GLN A 2 27.80 17.85 -0.87
C GLN A 2 27.17 17.73 0.53
N PHE A 3 26.70 18.85 1.07
CA PHE A 3 26.16 18.97 2.42
C PHE A 3 24.86 18.16 2.63
N TRP A 4 24.06 18.02 1.57
CA TRP A 4 22.75 17.38 1.60
C TRP A 4 22.78 15.84 1.49
N ARG A 5 23.96 15.22 1.34
CA ARG A 5 24.12 13.74 1.28
C ARG A 5 24.40 13.07 2.63
N ARG A 6 24.52 13.84 3.71
CA ARG A 6 24.77 13.31 5.08
C ARG A 6 23.46 13.06 5.81
N SER A 7 23.50 12.23 6.87
CA SER A 7 22.28 11.84 7.61
C SER A 7 21.51 13.06 8.13
N ILE A 8 20.19 12.93 8.21
CA ILE A 8 19.29 13.97 8.75
C ILE A 8 19.77 14.43 10.14
N GLN A 9 20.29 13.51 10.96
CA GLN A 9 20.91 13.83 12.24
C GLN A 9 22.06 14.84 12.13
N TRP A 10 22.95 14.64 11.15
CA TRP A 10 24.10 15.52 10.94
C TRP A 10 23.69 16.89 10.42
N GLN A 11 22.66 16.94 9.56
CA GLN A 11 22.10 18.19 9.05
C GLN A 11 21.42 19.00 10.16
N LEU A 12 20.66 18.36 11.04
CA LEU A 12 20.01 19.01 12.19
C LEU A 12 21.04 19.55 13.19
N ILE A 13 22.03 18.74 13.57
CA ILE A 13 23.08 19.16 14.52
C ILE A 13 23.87 20.34 13.96
N LEU A 14 24.25 20.29 12.69
CA LEU A 14 25.06 21.36 12.11
C LEU A 14 24.23 22.62 11.83
N GLY A 15 23.00 22.50 11.34
CA GLY A 15 22.13 23.65 11.09
C GLY A 15 21.72 24.38 12.37
N MET A 16 21.15 23.67 13.34
CA MET A 16 20.74 24.28 14.62
C MET A 16 21.95 24.71 15.46
N GLY A 17 23.01 23.90 15.48
CA GLY A 17 24.24 24.21 16.20
C GLY A 17 24.91 25.47 15.69
N THR A 18 25.07 25.64 14.36
CA THR A 18 25.70 26.84 13.78
C THR A 18 24.86 28.10 13.99
N ALA A 19 23.54 28.04 13.78
CA ALA A 19 22.66 29.18 14.00
C ALA A 19 22.73 29.70 15.45
N LEU A 20 22.77 28.78 16.41
CA LEU A 20 22.81 29.13 17.82
C LEU A 20 24.18 29.68 18.23
N LEU A 21 25.27 29.10 17.73
CA LEU A 21 26.63 29.59 17.99
C LEU A 21 26.84 31.01 17.42
N VAL A 22 26.35 31.27 16.21
CA VAL A 22 26.39 32.61 15.59
C VAL A 22 25.60 33.61 16.42
N SER A 23 24.41 33.25 16.90
CA SER A 23 23.58 34.14 17.72
C SER A 23 24.26 34.54 19.04
N ILE A 24 24.93 33.59 19.71
CA ILE A 24 25.63 33.83 20.98
C ILE A 24 26.84 34.74 20.75
N LEU A 25 27.61 34.51 19.68
CA LEU A 25 28.77 35.34 19.35
C LEU A 25 28.37 36.80 19.04
N ILE A 26 27.24 37.01 18.35
CA ILE A 26 26.71 38.35 18.06
C ILE A 26 26.32 39.06 19.36
N VAL A 27 25.58 38.40 20.25
CA VAL A 27 25.12 39.00 21.52
C VAL A 27 26.29 39.36 22.44
N VAL A 28 27.26 38.45 22.62
CA VAL A 28 28.45 38.69 23.45
C VAL A 28 29.31 39.81 22.87
N GLY A 29 29.48 39.86 21.54
CA GLY A 29 30.22 40.91 20.86
C GLY A 29 29.59 42.30 21.05
N ILE A 30 28.28 42.42 20.85
CA ILE A 30 27.55 43.68 21.04
C ILE A 30 27.63 44.16 22.49
N TYR A 31 27.39 43.26 23.45
CA TYR A 31 27.46 43.60 24.88
C TYR A 31 28.84 44.15 25.27
N THR A 32 29.90 43.49 24.81
CA THR A 32 31.29 43.90 25.10
C THR A 32 31.61 45.28 24.52
N LEU A 33 31.16 45.57 23.29
CA LEU A 33 31.35 46.86 22.64
C LEU A 33 30.64 48.00 23.39
N VAL A 34 29.42 47.76 23.87
CA VAL A 34 28.63 48.77 24.60
C VAL A 34 29.24 49.10 25.95
N VAL A 35 29.59 48.10 26.74
CA VAL A 35 30.14 48.29 28.10
C VAL A 35 31.48 49.03 28.06
N ASN A 36 32.34 48.71 27.09
CA ASN A 36 33.65 49.36 26.97
C ASN A 36 33.52 50.85 26.60
N ARG A 37 32.60 51.22 25.70
CA ARG A 37 32.34 52.62 25.37
C ARG A 37 31.80 53.41 26.56
N LEU A 38 30.90 52.81 27.33
CA LEU A 38 30.29 53.47 28.49
C LEU A 38 31.34 53.76 29.58
N ALA A 39 32.19 52.78 29.89
CA ALA A 39 33.26 52.93 30.89
C ALA A 39 34.26 54.03 30.50
N GLN A 40 34.62 54.12 29.22
CA GLN A 40 35.54 55.15 28.72
C GLN A 40 34.95 56.57 28.85
N SER A 41 33.68 56.76 28.49
CA SER A 41 33.01 58.08 28.60
C SER A 41 32.93 58.55 30.06
N TYR A 42 32.53 57.69 30.99
CA TYR A 42 32.32 58.07 32.38
C TYR A 42 33.61 58.51 33.09
N LEU A 43 34.70 57.77 32.91
CA LEU A 43 35.94 58.01 33.65
C LEU A 43 36.70 59.25 33.19
N VAL A 44 36.72 59.52 31.88
CA VAL A 44 37.49 60.63 31.29
C VAL A 44 36.68 61.93 31.21
N GLU A 45 35.39 61.86 30.87
CA GLU A 45 34.56 63.06 30.67
C GLU A 45 33.91 63.55 31.96
N GLN A 46 33.73 62.69 32.97
CA GLN A 46 32.94 63.03 34.16
C GLN A 46 33.73 62.93 35.48
N ALA A 47 34.36 61.79 35.76
CA ALA A 47 34.99 61.55 37.08
C ALA A 47 36.27 62.37 37.29
N LEU A 48 37.19 62.36 36.31
CA LEU A 48 38.48 63.05 36.41
C LEU A 48 38.36 64.58 36.47
N PRO A 49 37.57 65.26 35.59
CA PRO A 49 37.39 66.71 35.66
C PRO A 49 36.79 67.17 36.98
N SER A 50 35.82 66.42 37.52
CA SER A 50 35.15 66.76 38.79
C SER A 50 36.11 66.74 39.98
N SER A 51 37.03 65.76 40.03
CA SER A 51 38.04 65.68 41.10
C SER A 51 39.04 66.83 41.03
N ILE A 52 39.49 67.20 39.83
CA ILE A 52 40.43 68.30 39.63
C ILE A 52 39.78 69.66 39.92
N GLU A 53 38.50 69.81 39.58
CA GLU A 53 37.73 71.01 39.90
C GLU A 53 37.55 71.21 41.41
N ALA A 54 37.32 70.13 42.18
CA ALA A 54 37.28 70.19 43.64
C ALA A 54 38.61 70.71 44.21
N THR A 55 39.75 70.17 43.75
CA THR A 55 41.08 70.61 44.19
C THR A 55 41.37 72.07 43.83
N ARG A 56 40.98 72.54 42.64
CA ARG A 56 41.10 73.97 42.27
C ARG A 56 40.36 74.85 43.28
N ASN A 57 39.12 74.50 43.60
CA ASN A 57 38.29 75.30 44.50
C ASN A 57 38.87 75.35 45.93
N ASP A 58 39.47 74.25 46.41
CA ASP A 58 40.16 74.24 47.70
C ASP A 58 41.39 75.15 47.72
N ILE A 59 42.20 75.15 46.64
CA ILE A 59 43.36 76.05 46.49
C ILE A 59 42.91 77.52 46.48
N GLU A 60 41.87 77.86 45.70
CA GLU A 60 41.33 79.22 45.67
C GLU A 60 40.89 79.66 47.06
N ARG A 61 40.16 78.81 47.79
CA ARG A 61 39.68 79.11 49.15
C ARG A 61 40.82 79.44 50.12
N ILE A 62 41.94 78.70 50.07
CA ILE A 62 43.12 78.95 50.93
C ILE A 62 43.67 80.36 50.67
N LEU A 63 43.65 80.82 49.42
CA LEU A 63 44.28 82.07 49.02
C LEU A 63 43.38 83.31 49.18
N VAL A 64 42.05 83.18 49.20
CA VAL A 64 41.11 84.32 49.30
C VAL A 64 41.34 85.18 50.55
N GLN A 65 41.42 84.57 51.73
CA GLN A 65 41.51 85.31 53.00
C GLN A 65 42.79 86.17 53.08
N PRO A 66 43.99 85.61 52.86
CA PRO A 66 45.21 86.39 52.82
C PRO A 66 45.25 87.49 51.76
N LEU A 67 44.69 87.23 50.57
CA LEU A 67 44.64 88.23 49.49
C LEU A 67 43.79 89.44 49.90
N THR A 68 42.72 89.18 50.66
CA THR A 68 41.84 90.21 51.20
C THR A 68 42.58 91.01 52.29
N ALA A 69 43.27 90.33 53.19
CA ALA A 69 44.07 90.96 54.25
C ALA A 69 45.16 91.91 53.71
N ALA A 70 45.93 91.45 52.71
CA ALA A 70 46.94 92.28 52.07
C ALA A 70 46.33 93.52 51.40
N LYS A 71 45.14 93.37 50.79
CA LYS A 71 44.37 94.48 50.23
C LYS A 71 43.83 95.43 51.30
N ASP A 72 43.45 94.92 52.46
CA ASP A 72 42.97 95.74 53.56
C ASP A 72 44.10 96.60 54.15
N ILE A 73 45.32 96.06 54.29
CA ILE A 73 46.50 96.88 54.65
C ILE A 73 46.71 97.98 53.59
N ALA A 74 46.70 97.61 52.31
CA ALA A 74 46.99 98.54 51.22
C ALA A 74 45.92 99.64 51.03
N SER A 75 44.68 99.38 51.44
CA SER A 75 43.58 100.33 51.32
C SER A 75 43.28 101.09 52.62
N ASN A 76 43.92 100.72 53.73
CA ASN A 76 43.76 101.36 55.02
C ASN A 76 44.13 102.85 54.95
N THR A 77 43.16 103.72 55.25
CA THR A 77 43.32 105.18 55.14
C THR A 77 44.44 105.70 56.05
N MET A 78 44.61 105.14 57.25
CA MET A 78 45.68 105.56 58.16
C MET A 78 47.06 105.21 57.60
N VAL A 79 47.21 104.04 56.98
CA VAL A 79 48.47 103.62 56.33
C VAL A 79 48.79 104.54 55.16
N ARG A 80 47.80 104.82 54.31
CA ARG A 80 47.94 105.71 53.14
C ARG A 80 48.37 107.11 53.57
N ASP A 81 47.63 107.71 54.49
CA ASP A 81 47.91 109.07 54.98
C ASP A 81 49.27 109.16 55.67
N TRP A 82 49.67 108.13 56.42
CA TRP A 82 50.96 108.11 57.08
C TRP A 82 52.13 108.02 56.09
N LEU A 83 52.00 107.18 55.06
CA LEU A 83 52.99 107.08 53.99
C LEU A 83 53.08 108.36 53.15
N ALA A 84 51.94 108.96 52.80
CA ALA A 84 51.90 110.19 52.00
C ALA A 84 52.47 111.42 52.73
N ASN A 85 52.44 111.43 54.06
CA ASN A 85 53.01 112.50 54.89
C ASN A 85 54.47 112.24 55.30
N GLY A 86 55.17 111.31 54.64
CA GLY A 86 56.60 111.08 54.85
C GLY A 86 56.96 110.30 56.11
N GLU A 87 56.05 109.45 56.61
CA GLU A 87 56.27 108.52 57.74
C GLU A 87 56.76 109.19 59.03
N ASP A 88 55.88 109.99 59.64
CA ASP A 88 56.14 110.55 60.98
C ASP A 88 56.61 109.45 61.95
N SER A 89 57.85 109.60 62.43
CA SER A 89 58.57 108.59 63.23
C SER A 89 57.90 108.32 64.57
N GLY A 90 57.09 109.25 65.08
CA GLY A 90 56.29 109.06 66.28
C GLY A 90 55.16 108.02 66.13
N LYS A 91 54.78 107.67 64.89
CA LYS A 91 53.67 106.74 64.60
C LYS A 91 54.11 105.35 64.15
N THR A 92 55.40 105.14 63.84
CA THR A 92 55.93 103.86 63.32
C THR A 92 55.64 102.66 64.24
N ALA A 93 55.76 102.84 65.56
CA ALA A 93 55.46 101.77 66.52
C ALA A 93 53.98 101.34 66.50
N GLY A 94 53.06 102.29 66.24
CA GLY A 94 51.63 101.99 66.11
C GLY A 94 51.32 101.17 64.86
N PHE A 95 51.96 101.48 63.74
CA PHE A 95 51.81 100.69 62.51
C PHE A 95 52.48 99.31 62.60
N ALA A 96 53.61 99.17 63.29
CA ALA A 96 54.19 97.86 63.59
C ALA A 96 53.22 96.98 64.39
N GLN A 97 52.54 97.54 65.39
CA GLN A 97 51.53 96.82 66.17
C GLN A 97 50.27 96.47 65.35
N TYR A 98 49.86 97.35 64.43
CA TYR A 98 48.80 97.05 63.46
C TYR A 98 49.18 95.86 62.56
N LEU A 99 50.42 95.85 62.04
CA LEU A 99 50.94 94.75 61.24
C LEU A 99 51.03 93.44 62.02
N GLU A 100 51.42 93.47 63.31
CA GLU A 100 51.38 92.27 64.17
C GLU A 100 49.94 91.72 64.31
N GLY A 101 48.95 92.60 64.45
CA GLY A 101 47.54 92.22 64.48
C GLY A 101 47.11 91.49 63.21
N ILE A 102 47.41 92.06 62.04
CA ILE A 102 47.11 91.44 60.74
C ILE A 102 47.88 90.13 60.56
N ARG A 103 49.16 90.09 60.96
CA ARG A 103 49.97 88.87 60.89
C ARG A 103 49.35 87.74 61.72
N ALA A 104 48.99 88.03 62.97
CA ALA A 104 48.43 87.05 63.89
C ALA A 104 47.04 86.56 63.47
N GLU A 105 46.16 87.47 63.02
CA GLU A 105 44.79 87.13 62.60
C GLU A 105 44.78 86.21 61.38
N HIS A 106 45.62 86.50 60.39
CA HIS A 106 45.69 85.72 59.15
C HIS A 106 46.70 84.58 59.19
N LYS A 107 47.29 84.31 60.37
CA LYS A 107 48.40 83.35 60.57
C LYS A 107 49.50 83.52 59.52
N ALA A 108 49.73 84.77 59.13
CA ALA A 108 50.70 85.10 58.12
C ALA A 108 52.10 84.90 58.68
N PHE A 109 53.02 84.57 57.78
CA PHE A 109 54.43 84.54 58.07
C PHE A 109 54.95 85.93 58.47
N THR A 110 54.57 86.99 57.75
CA THR A 110 54.89 88.39 58.07
C THR A 110 53.86 89.33 57.44
N ALA A 111 53.72 90.54 58.00
CA ALA A 111 52.95 91.63 57.39
C ALA A 111 53.87 92.84 57.23
N LEU A 112 53.83 93.47 56.05
CA LEU A 112 54.79 94.50 55.66
C LEU A 112 54.10 95.75 55.10
N ILE A 113 54.73 96.90 55.35
CA ILE A 113 54.47 98.17 54.68
C ILE A 113 55.82 98.76 54.25
N ILE A 114 55.91 99.24 53.02
CA ILE A 114 57.10 99.85 52.47
C ILE A 114 56.73 101.21 51.89
N GLY A 115 57.33 102.29 52.36
CA GLY A 115 57.11 103.62 51.77
C GLY A 115 57.95 103.85 50.53
N THR A 116 57.38 104.52 49.52
CA THR A 116 58.10 104.81 48.27
C THR A 116 59.08 105.98 48.38
N GLU A 117 58.83 106.93 49.28
CA GLU A 117 59.71 108.12 49.43
C GLU A 117 60.84 107.85 50.44
N SER A 118 60.53 107.19 51.55
CA SER A 118 61.48 106.81 52.60
C SER A 118 62.33 105.58 52.22
N ASN A 119 61.78 104.69 51.37
CA ASN A 119 62.24 103.32 51.15
C ASN A 119 62.32 102.47 52.44
N HIS A 120 61.63 102.87 53.50
CA HIS A 120 61.58 102.13 54.75
C HIS A 120 60.72 100.88 54.58
N TYR A 121 61.33 99.72 54.81
CA TYR A 121 60.65 98.43 54.89
C TYR A 121 60.28 98.18 56.35
N ILE A 122 58.99 98.24 56.64
CA ILE A 122 58.43 98.20 57.98
C ILE A 122 57.64 96.90 58.12
N THR A 123 57.97 96.14 59.15
CA THR A 123 57.29 94.90 59.49
C THR A 123 56.58 95.03 60.83
N GLU A 124 55.98 93.95 61.28
CA GLU A 124 55.41 93.86 62.62
C GLU A 124 56.45 94.08 63.75
N LYS A 125 57.74 93.95 63.45
CA LYS A 125 58.85 94.21 64.38
C LYS A 125 59.34 95.67 64.37
N GLY A 126 58.75 96.53 63.53
CA GLY A 126 59.19 97.90 63.30
C GLY A 126 59.96 98.06 61.99
N LEU A 127 60.80 99.10 61.91
CA LEU A 127 61.65 99.33 60.75
C LEU A 127 62.68 98.19 60.64
N ASP A 128 62.53 97.34 59.61
CA ASP A 128 63.41 96.19 59.37
C ASP A 128 64.67 96.62 58.61
N ARG A 129 64.49 97.33 57.48
CA ARG A 129 65.59 97.83 56.64
C ARG A 129 65.14 99.01 55.77
N THR A 130 66.11 99.71 55.18
CA THR A 130 65.85 100.69 54.12
C THR A 130 66.30 100.12 52.79
N LEU A 131 65.38 100.07 51.81
CA LEU A 131 65.63 99.48 50.50
C LEU A 131 66.47 100.41 49.64
N SER A 132 67.27 99.83 48.73
CA SER A 132 68.05 100.58 47.74
C SER A 132 68.00 99.91 46.37
N ARG A 133 67.88 100.73 45.31
CA ARG A 133 67.93 100.25 43.91
C ARG A 133 69.27 99.58 43.57
N ASP A 134 70.33 99.86 44.33
CA ASP A 134 71.67 99.29 44.10
C ASP A 134 71.85 97.90 44.70
N LYS A 135 70.91 97.39 45.51
CA LYS A 135 70.97 96.07 46.12
C LYS A 135 70.14 95.06 45.31
N PRO A 136 70.75 93.99 44.74
CA PRO A 136 70.02 92.98 43.96
C PRO A 136 68.89 92.29 44.75
N ALA A 137 69.06 92.13 46.07
CA ALA A 137 68.04 91.53 46.93
C ALA A 137 66.76 92.39 47.04
N ASP A 138 66.84 93.69 46.75
CA ASP A 138 65.70 94.62 46.80
C ASP A 138 65.06 94.82 45.40
N ALA A 139 65.61 94.18 44.35
CA ALA A 139 65.18 94.38 42.97
C ALA A 139 63.72 93.99 42.71
N TRP A 140 63.19 93.02 43.46
CA TRP A 140 61.79 92.60 43.35
C TRP A 140 60.82 93.76 43.64
N PHE A 141 61.13 94.60 44.65
CA PHE A 141 60.29 95.70 45.08
C PHE A 141 60.22 96.78 44.01
N TYR A 142 61.37 97.17 43.46
CA TYR A 142 61.43 98.16 42.38
C TYR A 142 60.86 97.61 41.06
N SER A 143 61.08 96.33 40.76
CA SER A 143 60.45 95.68 39.60
C SER A 143 58.93 95.68 39.71
N PHE A 144 58.41 95.46 40.92
CA PHE A 144 56.97 95.54 41.17
C PHE A 144 56.45 96.98 41.10
N LEU A 145 57.14 97.96 41.69
CA LEU A 145 56.82 99.38 41.58
C LEU A 145 56.78 99.87 40.14
N ASP A 146 57.78 99.52 39.35
CA ASP A 146 57.92 99.92 37.94
C ASP A 146 56.95 99.14 37.02
N SER A 147 56.34 98.04 37.51
CA SER A 147 55.33 97.27 36.77
C SER A 147 53.96 97.96 36.74
N ASN A 148 53.13 97.69 35.73
CA ASN A 148 51.72 98.13 35.71
C ASN A 148 50.78 97.22 36.52
N GLN A 149 51.32 96.26 37.30
CA GLN A 149 50.47 95.36 38.08
C GLN A 149 50.11 95.99 39.43
N PRO A 150 48.82 95.95 39.85
CA PRO A 150 48.40 96.48 41.14
C PRO A 150 48.81 95.58 42.31
N ARG A 151 49.12 94.31 42.02
CA ARG A 151 49.55 93.29 42.97
C ARG A 151 50.56 92.34 42.34
N THR A 152 51.41 91.73 43.14
CA THR A 152 52.26 90.61 42.75
C THR A 152 52.15 89.48 43.76
N LEU A 153 52.27 88.25 43.27
CA LEU A 153 52.38 87.05 44.09
C LEU A 153 53.68 86.35 43.73
N ASN A 154 54.59 86.26 44.69
CA ASN A 154 55.84 85.58 44.48
C ASN A 154 56.07 84.55 45.59
N ILE A 155 56.61 83.40 45.21
CA ILE A 155 57.06 82.41 46.17
C ILE A 155 58.57 82.59 46.29
N ASP A 156 59.01 82.94 47.50
CA ASP A 156 60.43 83.07 47.79
C ASP A 156 60.74 82.50 49.16
N ASN A 157 62.01 82.21 49.41
CA ASN A 157 62.47 81.82 50.73
C ASN A 157 62.56 83.07 51.60
N ASP A 158 61.95 83.01 52.78
CA ASP A 158 62.10 84.08 53.74
C ASP A 158 63.56 84.19 54.22
N GLY A 159 64.08 85.42 54.23
CA GLY A 159 65.48 85.69 54.60
C GLY A 159 65.80 85.45 56.08
N ALA A 160 64.81 85.33 56.97
CA ALA A 160 65.01 85.09 58.40
C ALA A 160 64.89 83.61 58.79
N THR A 161 64.04 82.85 58.12
CA THR A 161 63.70 81.45 58.47
C THR A 161 64.14 80.43 57.42
N GLY A 162 64.36 80.86 56.17
CA GLY A 162 64.64 79.98 55.04
C GLY A 162 63.44 79.14 54.60
N GLU A 163 62.26 79.35 55.18
CA GLU A 163 61.03 78.66 54.78
C GLU A 163 60.46 79.30 53.51
N LEU A 164 59.85 78.45 52.67
CA LEU A 164 59.20 78.89 51.44
C LEU A 164 57.89 79.62 51.78
N ALA A 165 57.82 80.90 51.45
CA ALA A 165 56.67 81.74 51.73
C ALA A 165 56.09 82.34 50.43
N LEU A 166 54.77 82.43 50.38
CA LEU A 166 54.04 83.17 49.36
C LEU A 166 53.88 84.61 49.83
N PHE A 167 54.56 85.54 49.18
CA PHE A 167 54.41 86.97 49.40
C PHE A 167 53.35 87.52 48.46
N ILE A 168 52.33 88.14 49.06
CA ILE A 168 51.25 88.84 48.37
C ILE A 168 51.46 90.33 48.63
N ASP A 169 51.97 91.04 47.62
CA ASP A 169 52.28 92.47 47.72
C ASP A 169 51.33 93.28 46.85
N LEU A 170 50.81 94.39 47.39
CA LEU A 170 49.89 95.30 46.72
C LEU A 170 50.41 96.73 46.78
N LYS A 171 50.17 97.49 45.72
CA LYS A 171 50.49 98.92 45.70
C LYS A 171 49.51 99.71 46.58
N VAL A 172 50.07 100.57 47.42
CA VAL A 172 49.34 101.55 48.22
C VAL A 172 49.31 102.85 47.45
N GLU A 173 48.13 103.26 46.99
CA GLU A 173 47.97 104.48 46.19
C GLU A 173 47.24 105.55 47.00
N GLN A 174 47.59 106.83 46.90
CA GLN A 174 46.80 107.95 47.43
C GLN A 174 46.69 109.05 46.38
N ALA A 175 45.46 109.53 46.14
CA ALA A 175 45.14 110.52 45.11
C ALA A 175 45.74 110.19 43.70
N GLY A 176 45.83 108.90 43.35
CA GLY A 176 46.37 108.43 42.07
C GLY A 176 47.89 108.30 42.00
N LYS A 177 48.64 108.58 43.08
CA LYS A 177 50.08 108.34 43.19
C LYS A 177 50.34 107.12 44.08
N VAL A 178 51.25 106.22 43.69
CA VAL A 178 51.73 105.14 44.57
C VAL A 178 52.57 105.77 45.69
N VAL A 179 52.15 105.58 46.93
CA VAL A 179 52.81 106.10 48.14
C VAL A 179 53.51 104.99 48.94
N GLY A 180 53.22 103.73 48.64
CA GLY A 180 53.89 102.58 49.25
C GLY A 180 53.51 101.24 48.63
N VAL A 181 54.01 100.18 49.24
CA VAL A 181 53.58 98.79 49.01
C VAL A 181 53.20 98.21 50.36
N ALA A 182 52.11 97.47 50.41
CA ALA A 182 51.69 96.73 51.57
C ALA A 182 51.49 95.29 51.18
N GLY A 183 51.88 94.37 52.05
CA GLY A 183 51.88 92.97 51.70
C GLY A 183 51.80 92.04 52.90
N LEU A 184 51.64 90.77 52.56
CA LEU A 184 51.51 89.67 53.50
C LEU A 184 52.32 88.48 52.99
N GLY A 185 53.23 87.96 53.81
CA GLY A 185 53.90 86.69 53.55
C GLY A 185 53.12 85.55 54.18
N LEU A 186 52.93 84.42 53.49
CA LEU A 186 52.22 83.23 53.98
C LEU A 186 53.11 82.00 53.92
N SER A 187 52.96 81.08 54.88
CA SER A 187 53.63 79.78 54.78
C SER A 187 53.03 78.94 53.63
N MET A 188 53.90 78.37 52.79
CA MET A 188 53.48 77.46 51.71
C MET A 188 53.10 76.06 52.19
N LYS A 189 53.12 75.80 53.49
CA LYS A 189 52.91 74.47 54.06
C LYS A 189 51.54 73.88 53.71
N GLU A 190 50.46 74.63 53.94
CA GLU A 190 49.09 74.14 53.68
C GLU A 190 48.84 73.87 52.20
N LEU A 191 49.33 74.74 51.31
CA LEU A 191 49.18 74.59 49.87
C LEU A 191 50.00 73.41 49.33
N SER A 192 51.21 73.21 49.85
CA SER A 192 52.06 72.06 49.52
C SER A 192 51.46 70.73 49.97
N GLU A 193 50.90 70.67 51.20
CA GLU A 193 50.22 69.48 51.71
C GLU A 193 48.98 69.10 50.88
N LEU A 194 48.19 70.09 50.44
CA LEU A 194 47.03 69.84 49.57
C LEU A 194 47.44 69.24 48.21
N ILE A 195 48.50 69.77 47.60
CA ILE A 195 49.05 69.27 46.33
C ILE A 195 49.68 67.87 46.50
N HIS A 196 50.35 67.63 47.63
CA HIS A 196 50.96 66.33 47.94
C HIS A 196 49.92 65.23 48.19
N ASN A 197 48.83 65.55 48.88
CA ASN A 197 47.79 64.57 49.27
C ASN A 197 46.74 64.30 48.20
N PHE A 198 46.75 65.05 47.08
CA PHE A 198 45.85 64.74 45.97
C PHE A 198 46.16 63.35 45.41
N SER A 199 45.13 62.51 45.34
CA SER A 199 45.20 61.22 44.67
C SER A 199 44.02 61.02 43.74
N PHE A 200 44.31 60.68 42.48
CA PHE A 200 43.34 60.15 41.55
C PHE A 200 43.89 58.82 41.02
N GLY A 201 43.21 57.73 41.38
CA GLY A 201 43.84 56.40 41.33
C GLY A 201 45.03 56.31 42.29
N GLU A 202 46.00 55.47 41.96
CA GLU A 202 47.18 55.26 42.82
C GLU A 202 48.35 56.18 42.45
N ARG A 203 48.39 56.70 41.22
CA ARG A 203 49.56 57.40 40.66
C ARG A 203 49.26 58.77 40.05
N GLY A 204 48.05 59.30 40.24
CA GLY A 204 47.69 60.64 39.78
C GLY A 204 48.39 61.73 40.60
N LYS A 205 48.94 62.75 39.94
CA LYS A 205 49.65 63.89 40.58
C LYS A 205 49.04 65.21 40.10
N VAL A 206 49.17 66.27 40.90
CA VAL A 206 48.76 67.64 40.53
C VAL A 206 49.89 68.64 40.76
N TYR A 207 49.89 69.73 40.00
CA TYR A 207 50.91 70.76 39.96
C TYR A 207 50.27 72.14 39.92
N LEU A 208 50.90 73.12 40.54
CA LEU A 208 50.55 74.52 40.38
C LEU A 208 51.58 75.21 39.50
N VAL A 209 51.14 75.76 38.37
CA VAL A 209 52.03 76.27 37.32
C VAL A 209 51.73 77.74 37.06
N ARG A 210 52.75 78.58 37.04
CA ARG A 210 52.60 80.00 36.68
C ARG A 210 52.39 80.15 35.16
N SER A 211 51.87 81.30 34.73
CA SER A 211 51.58 81.60 33.32
C SER A 211 52.78 81.47 32.36
N ASP A 212 54.01 81.57 32.87
CA ASP A 212 55.25 81.35 32.11
C ASP A 212 55.68 79.88 32.02
N GLY A 213 54.93 78.96 32.63
CA GLY A 213 55.19 77.53 32.61
C GLY A 213 56.09 77.03 33.75
N LEU A 214 56.54 77.89 34.67
CA LEU A 214 57.30 77.47 35.84
C LEU A 214 56.38 76.79 36.87
N ILE A 215 56.75 75.60 37.32
CA ILE A 215 56.01 74.88 38.36
C ILE A 215 56.29 75.56 39.71
N GLN A 216 55.27 76.19 40.28
CA GLN A 216 55.31 76.86 41.58
C GLN A 216 55.21 75.86 42.72
N VAL A 217 54.32 74.86 42.59
CA VAL A 217 54.14 73.81 43.60
C VAL A 217 54.09 72.45 42.91
N HIS A 218 54.98 71.56 43.35
CA HIS A 218 55.06 70.18 42.91
C HIS A 218 54.93 69.24 44.14
N PRO A 219 54.28 68.06 44.04
CA PRO A 219 54.16 67.09 45.14
C PRO A 219 55.51 66.65 45.72
N GLU A 220 56.54 66.66 44.86
CA GLU A 220 57.95 66.46 45.22
C GLU A 220 58.65 67.82 45.30
N ALA A 221 58.96 68.26 46.53
CA ALA A 221 59.43 69.62 46.83
C ALA A 221 60.70 70.04 46.06
N GLN A 222 61.54 69.09 45.63
CA GLN A 222 62.76 69.37 44.87
C GLN A 222 62.51 70.03 43.50
N PHE A 223 61.30 69.95 42.96
CA PHE A 223 60.94 70.51 41.66
C PHE A 223 60.19 71.85 41.73
N SER A 224 59.63 72.20 42.89
CA SER A 224 58.94 73.48 43.11
C SER A 224 59.89 74.67 42.88
N GLY A 225 59.50 75.61 42.02
CA GLY A 225 60.28 76.79 41.65
C GLY A 225 61.48 76.55 40.73
N LYS A 226 61.76 75.28 40.36
CA LYS A 226 62.96 74.91 39.58
C LYS A 226 62.66 74.24 38.25
N ARG A 227 61.52 73.55 38.13
CA ARG A 227 61.16 72.76 36.94
C ARG A 227 60.07 73.43 36.14
N THR A 228 60.15 73.37 34.82
CA THR A 228 59.09 73.84 33.93
C THR A 228 58.10 72.73 33.59
N LEU A 229 56.87 73.08 33.24
CA LEU A 229 55.86 72.12 32.83
C LEU A 229 56.27 71.35 31.56
N SER A 230 56.96 72.00 30.63
CA SER A 230 57.49 71.37 29.42
C SER A 230 58.51 70.28 29.71
N GLU A 231 59.33 70.43 30.75
CA GLU A 231 60.26 69.37 31.21
C GLU A 231 59.56 68.24 31.97
N GLN A 232 58.33 68.48 32.47
CA GLN A 232 57.56 67.49 33.20
C GLN A 232 56.75 66.61 32.23
N ILE A 233 55.90 67.21 31.39
CA ILE A 233 54.94 66.47 30.53
C ILE A 233 55.28 66.52 29.04
N GLY A 234 56.39 67.15 28.66
CA GLY A 234 56.79 67.35 27.27
C GLY A 234 56.18 68.61 26.67
N THR A 235 56.89 69.22 25.71
CA THR A 235 56.55 70.53 25.14
C THR A 235 55.16 70.58 24.49
N SER A 236 54.79 69.54 23.73
CA SER A 236 53.49 69.48 23.04
C SER A 236 52.31 69.42 24.02
N ALA A 237 52.42 68.59 25.04
CA ALA A 237 51.38 68.45 26.05
C ALA A 237 51.31 69.71 26.94
N ALA A 238 52.45 70.27 27.34
CA ALA A 238 52.49 71.53 28.09
C ALA A 238 51.83 72.69 27.33
N GLN A 239 52.05 72.80 26.01
CA GLN A 239 51.41 73.84 25.19
C GLN A 239 49.90 73.61 25.03
N ALA A 240 49.45 72.34 24.94
CA ALA A 240 48.04 72.00 24.83
C ALA A 240 47.24 72.25 26.12
N VAL A 241 47.89 72.20 27.29
CA VAL A 241 47.25 72.35 28.60
C VAL A 241 47.51 73.72 29.27
N MET A 242 48.23 74.63 28.61
CA MET A 242 48.49 75.98 29.13
C MET A 242 47.83 77.04 28.24
N GLY A 243 47.53 78.22 28.79
CA GLY A 243 47.02 79.38 28.04
C GLY A 243 45.53 79.35 27.68
N HIS A 244 44.79 78.33 28.12
CA HIS A 244 43.34 78.20 27.91
C HIS A 244 42.55 78.78 29.09
N LYS A 245 41.41 79.42 28.81
CA LYS A 245 40.50 79.94 29.87
C LYS A 245 39.59 78.87 30.49
N ALA A 246 39.55 77.68 29.90
CA ALA A 246 38.72 76.56 30.30
C ALA A 246 39.57 75.30 30.50
N ALA A 247 38.96 74.27 31.09
CA ALA A 247 39.58 72.96 31.23
C ALA A 247 40.13 72.46 29.89
N SER A 248 41.38 72.00 29.88
CA SER A 248 42.03 71.45 28.69
C SER A 248 42.79 70.19 29.06
N ASN A 249 42.84 69.21 28.16
CA ASN A 249 43.58 67.98 28.37
C ASN A 249 44.44 67.61 27.16
N SER A 250 45.50 66.84 27.41
CA SER A 250 46.39 66.30 26.39
C SER A 250 46.98 64.99 26.88
N SER A 251 47.18 64.04 25.99
CA SER A 251 47.97 62.86 26.30
C SER A 251 49.47 63.11 26.10
N PHE A 252 50.30 62.42 26.86
CA PHE A 252 51.74 62.36 26.67
C PHE A 252 52.28 60.99 27.09
N GLN A 253 53.51 60.66 26.69
CA GLN A 253 54.17 59.45 27.14
C GLN A 253 55.33 59.76 28.07
N ARG A 254 55.46 58.96 29.12
CA ARG A 254 56.62 58.94 30.02
C ARG A 254 57.00 57.49 30.28
N ASP A 255 58.28 57.16 30.06
CA ASP A 255 58.84 55.82 30.27
C ASP A 255 58.06 54.68 29.59
N GLY A 256 57.48 54.94 28.40
CA GLY A 256 56.70 53.97 27.62
C GLY A 256 55.25 53.76 28.07
N GLU A 257 54.77 54.54 29.05
CA GLU A 257 53.38 54.53 29.50
C GLU A 257 52.65 55.81 29.05
N ASP A 258 51.40 55.66 28.62
CA ASP A 258 50.52 56.77 28.23
C ASP A 258 49.92 57.45 29.47
N PHE A 259 50.11 58.75 29.59
CA PHE A 259 49.53 59.62 30.60
C PHE A 259 48.55 60.61 29.98
N LEU A 260 47.56 61.01 30.76
CA LEU A 260 46.64 62.10 30.45
C LEU A 260 46.97 63.27 31.37
N ALA A 261 47.38 64.39 30.79
CA ALA A 261 47.48 65.68 31.45
C ALA A 261 46.15 66.43 31.33
N PHE A 262 45.66 66.99 32.43
CA PHE A 262 44.46 67.82 32.48
C PHE A 262 44.80 69.11 33.21
N SER A 263 44.32 70.25 32.71
CA SER A 263 44.63 71.58 33.25
C SER A 263 43.37 72.36 33.54
N LEU A 264 43.45 73.20 34.56
CA LEU A 264 42.38 74.10 34.97
C LEU A 264 42.98 75.41 35.51
N PRO A 265 42.75 76.56 34.86
CA PRO A 265 43.27 77.84 35.34
C PRO A 265 42.59 78.27 36.65
N LEU A 266 43.36 78.87 37.56
CA LEU A 266 42.86 79.58 38.75
C LEU A 266 42.33 80.96 38.34
N ARG A 267 41.22 81.39 38.93
CA ARG A 267 40.46 82.56 38.48
C ARG A 267 41.19 83.90 38.65
N ASP A 268 41.83 84.11 39.80
CA ASP A 268 42.33 85.45 40.19
C ASP A 268 43.87 85.59 40.26
N LEU A 269 44.60 84.49 40.02
CA LEU A 269 46.02 84.35 40.37
C LEU A 269 46.95 84.18 39.16
N GLY A 270 46.41 83.96 37.96
CA GLY A 270 47.22 83.72 36.75
C GLY A 270 48.03 82.41 36.80
N TRP A 271 47.75 81.54 37.77
CA TRP A 271 48.31 80.19 37.87
C TRP A 271 47.33 79.15 37.32
N THR A 272 47.84 77.99 36.90
CA THR A 272 47.07 76.87 36.35
C THR A 272 47.35 75.62 37.15
N LEU A 273 46.29 74.93 37.58
CA LEU A 273 46.37 73.61 38.20
C LEU A 273 46.47 72.57 37.08
N VAL A 274 47.52 71.75 37.07
CA VAL A 274 47.70 70.69 36.08
C VAL A 274 47.77 69.35 36.79
N ALA A 275 46.89 68.42 36.44
CA ALA A 275 46.92 67.04 36.89
C ALA A 275 47.51 66.12 35.80
N GLU A 276 48.21 65.07 36.19
CA GLU A 276 48.61 63.97 35.31
C GLU A 276 48.15 62.62 35.88
N VAL A 277 47.63 61.74 35.03
CA VAL A 277 47.13 60.41 35.40
C VAL A 277 47.50 59.36 34.35
N PRO A 278 48.02 58.17 34.72
CA PRO A 278 48.29 57.09 33.76
C PRO A 278 47.00 56.52 33.14
N GLN A 279 46.94 56.40 31.81
CA GLN A 279 45.77 55.84 31.11
C GLN A 279 45.52 54.37 31.44
N SER A 280 46.56 53.60 31.77
CA SER A 280 46.46 52.19 32.15
C SER A 280 45.54 51.97 33.37
N GLN A 281 45.54 52.91 34.32
CA GLN A 281 44.71 52.86 35.52
C GLN A 281 43.25 53.21 35.22
N ILE A 282 43.00 54.06 34.22
CA ILE A 282 41.65 54.42 33.77
C ILE A 282 40.93 53.17 33.21
N TYR A 283 41.64 52.25 32.55
CA TYR A 283 41.01 51.11 31.84
C TYR A 283 41.16 49.74 32.52
N ALA A 284 41.84 49.67 33.68
CA ALA A 284 42.15 48.39 34.33
C ALA A 284 40.88 47.62 34.75
N GLU A 285 39.90 48.31 35.34
CA GLU A 285 38.67 47.68 35.81
C GLU A 285 37.73 47.25 34.67
N ALA A 286 37.65 48.06 33.60
CA ALA A 286 36.85 47.74 32.41
C ALA A 286 37.33 46.44 31.73
N ARG A 287 38.65 46.21 31.70
CA ARG A 287 39.25 45.00 31.09
C ARG A 287 38.89 43.73 31.85
N ARG A 288 38.77 43.78 33.18
CA ARG A 288 38.39 42.61 34.00
C ARG A 288 36.94 42.17 33.74
N ALA A 289 36.02 43.12 33.57
CA ALA A 289 34.62 42.85 33.25
C ALA A 289 34.45 42.17 31.86
N MET A 290 35.31 42.53 30.91
CA MET A 290 35.32 41.95 29.55
C MET A 290 35.67 40.45 29.54
N TRP A 291 36.68 40.02 30.31
CA TRP A 291 37.09 38.61 30.38
C TRP A 291 36.05 37.72 31.07
N MET A 292 35.40 38.23 32.13
CA MET A 292 34.36 37.50 32.84
C MET A 292 33.12 37.26 31.97
N SER A 293 32.69 38.27 31.21
CA SER A 293 31.52 38.17 30.31
C SER A 293 31.75 37.18 29.16
N SER A 294 32.97 37.15 28.62
CA SER A 294 33.35 36.19 27.57
C SER A 294 33.35 34.74 28.06
N GLY A 295 33.75 34.49 29.32
CA GLY A 295 33.73 33.15 29.93
C GLY A 295 32.30 32.58 30.08
N ILE A 296 31.34 33.41 30.50
CA ILE A 296 29.93 33.01 30.63
C ILE A 296 29.34 32.64 29.25
N GLY A 297 29.65 33.42 28.22
CA GLY A 297 29.20 33.15 26.85
C GLY A 297 29.65 31.79 26.31
N LEU A 298 30.90 31.38 26.62
CA LEU A 298 31.43 30.08 26.22
C LEU A 298 30.69 28.91 26.89
N VAL A 299 30.37 29.04 28.18
CA VAL A 299 29.64 27.99 28.92
C VAL A 299 28.24 27.80 28.36
N VAL A 300 27.52 28.90 28.08
CA VAL A 300 26.17 28.85 27.50
C VAL A 300 26.18 28.16 26.13
N ALA A 301 27.18 28.48 25.28
CA ALA A 301 27.32 27.85 23.97
C ALA A 301 27.52 26.32 24.05
N LEU A 302 28.32 25.84 25.00
CA LEU A 302 28.56 24.41 25.21
C LEU A 302 27.31 23.66 25.67
N VAL A 303 26.53 24.25 26.59
CA VAL A 303 25.28 23.65 27.10
C VAL A 303 24.24 23.51 25.98
N CYS A 304 24.06 24.56 25.17
CA CYS A 304 23.10 24.50 24.07
C CYS A 304 23.52 23.49 22.99
N LEU A 305 24.83 23.35 22.71
CA LEU A 305 25.33 22.34 21.78
C LEU A 305 25.02 20.92 22.26
N ALA A 306 25.21 20.63 23.55
CA ALA A 306 24.88 19.34 24.14
C ALA A 306 23.38 19.01 24.02
N LEU A 307 22.51 20.01 24.25
CA LEU A 307 21.05 19.86 24.12
C LEU A 307 20.63 19.50 22.68
N VAL A 308 21.23 20.15 21.67
CA VAL A 308 20.95 19.87 20.25
C VAL A 308 21.33 18.44 19.88
N ILE A 309 22.48 17.95 20.36
CA ILE A 309 22.94 16.56 20.11
C ILE A 309 21.96 15.55 20.73
N TRP A 310 21.51 15.78 21.96
CA TRP A 310 20.57 14.90 22.67
C TRP A 310 19.22 14.79 21.94
N LEU A 311 18.63 15.92 21.52
CA LEU A 311 17.37 15.94 20.76
C LEU A 311 17.49 15.25 19.40
N ALA A 312 18.59 15.50 18.67
CA ALA A 312 18.82 14.89 17.36
C ALA A 312 18.95 13.35 17.42
N GLN A 313 19.48 12.80 18.52
CA GLN A 313 19.56 11.35 18.72
C GLN A 313 18.19 10.73 19.04
N GLY A 314 17.32 11.42 19.78
CA GLY A 314 15.98 10.95 20.14
C GLY A 314 15.01 10.82 18.95
N LEU A 315 15.16 11.69 17.95
CA LEU A 315 14.30 11.73 16.75
C LEU A 315 14.74 10.77 15.64
N VAL A 316 16.05 10.65 15.39
CA VAL A 316 16.54 9.94 14.19
C VAL A 316 16.61 8.41 14.37
N ARG A 317 16.79 7.92 15.60
CA ARG A 317 16.92 6.48 15.86
C ARG A 317 15.65 5.68 15.51
N PRO A 318 14.42 6.09 15.89
CA PRO A 318 13.19 5.37 15.52
C PRO A 318 12.90 5.43 14.02
N ILE A 319 13.19 6.56 13.36
CA ILE A 319 13.02 6.70 11.90
C ILE A 319 13.90 5.68 11.17
N ARG A 320 15.16 5.50 11.59
CA ARG A 320 16.05 4.48 11.01
C ARG A 320 15.55 3.05 11.23
N GLN A 321 14.93 2.75 12.37
CA GLN A 321 14.36 1.43 12.63
C GLN A 321 13.19 1.12 11.70
N VAL A 322 12.30 2.09 11.45
CA VAL A 322 11.21 1.96 10.46
C VAL A 322 11.78 1.75 9.06
N THR A 323 12.78 2.55 8.66
CA THR A 323 13.41 2.41 7.33
C THR A 323 14.10 1.05 7.17
N ALA A 324 14.84 0.59 8.19
CA ALA A 324 15.51 -0.70 8.16
C ALA A 324 14.51 -1.86 8.06
N ALA A 325 13.39 -1.78 8.79
CA ALA A 325 12.32 -2.76 8.72
C ALA A 325 11.66 -2.80 7.33
N LEU A 326 11.41 -1.63 6.72
CA LEU A 326 10.87 -1.53 5.35
C LEU A 326 11.85 -2.11 4.31
N VAL A 327 13.14 -1.83 4.43
CA VAL A 327 14.17 -2.37 3.52
C VAL A 327 14.27 -3.90 3.67
N ALA A 328 14.23 -4.43 4.90
CA ALA A 328 14.27 -5.87 5.15
C ALA A 328 13.07 -6.60 4.53
N ILE A 329 11.88 -5.99 4.54
CA ILE A 329 10.69 -6.53 3.88
C ILE A 329 10.83 -6.44 2.35
N GLY A 330 11.33 -5.32 1.82
CA GLY A 330 11.46 -5.07 0.39
C GLY A 330 12.58 -5.85 -0.33
N SER A 331 13.61 -6.31 0.40
CA SER A 331 14.76 -7.03 -0.18
C SER A 331 14.56 -8.55 -0.35
N GLY A 332 13.33 -9.04 -0.22
CA GLY A 332 12.97 -10.41 -0.65
C GLY A 332 13.03 -11.51 0.42
N GLY A 333 12.88 -11.17 1.71
CA GLY A 333 12.87 -12.15 2.80
C GLY A 333 11.95 -11.77 3.96
N GLY A 334 10.70 -11.39 3.63
CA GLY A 334 9.74 -10.74 4.51
C GLY A 334 9.38 -11.53 5.78
N ASP A 335 10.20 -11.37 6.81
CA ASP A 335 9.81 -11.71 8.17
C ASP A 335 8.81 -10.68 8.68
N LEU A 336 7.51 -10.99 8.52
CA LEU A 336 6.39 -10.16 8.94
C LEU A 336 6.11 -10.32 10.45
N THR A 337 6.94 -11.07 11.18
CA THR A 337 6.85 -11.26 12.64
C THR A 337 7.38 -10.06 13.42
N HIS A 338 8.28 -9.28 12.81
CA HIS A 338 8.85 -8.10 13.45
C HIS A 338 7.77 -7.05 13.76
N ARG A 339 7.91 -6.41 14.93
CA ARG A 339 7.06 -5.32 15.39
C ARG A 339 7.93 -4.17 15.84
N LEU A 340 7.50 -2.95 15.55
CA LEU A 340 8.11 -1.75 16.08
C LEU A 340 7.50 -1.42 17.45
N ASP A 341 8.33 -0.91 18.37
CA ASP A 341 7.87 -0.42 19.66
C ASP A 341 6.92 0.76 19.46
N SER A 342 5.69 0.60 19.94
CA SER A 342 4.58 1.56 19.79
C SER A 342 4.17 2.20 21.11
N SER A 343 4.97 2.05 22.16
CA SER A 343 4.72 2.58 23.50
C SER A 343 4.72 4.11 23.57
N ARG A 344 5.32 4.79 22.59
CA ARG A 344 5.33 6.26 22.54
C ARG A 344 3.96 6.84 22.18
N ALA A 345 3.65 7.98 22.80
CA ALA A 345 2.41 8.75 22.58
C ALA A 345 2.61 9.93 21.61
N ASP A 346 3.72 9.96 20.87
CA ASP A 346 4.07 11.00 19.88
C ASP A 346 3.88 10.50 18.44
N GLU A 347 4.24 11.33 17.46
CA GLU A 347 4.15 11.03 16.02
C GLU A 347 4.99 9.80 15.62
N LEU A 348 6.07 9.52 16.36
CA LEU A 348 6.90 8.34 16.15
C LEU A 348 6.19 7.07 16.64
N GLY A 349 5.44 7.18 17.73
CA GLY A 349 4.51 6.14 18.17
C GLY A 349 3.39 5.87 17.16
N ASP A 350 2.82 6.91 16.56
CA ASP A 350 1.81 6.77 15.49
C ASP A 350 2.38 6.10 14.24
N LEU A 351 3.60 6.43 13.85
CA LEU A 351 4.31 5.78 12.74
C LEU A 351 4.53 4.28 13.02
N ALA A 352 4.94 3.92 14.25
CA ALA A 352 5.08 2.53 14.65
C ALA A 352 3.74 1.77 14.65
N ARG A 353 2.65 2.39 15.16
CA ARG A 353 1.28 1.83 15.10
C ARG A 353 0.79 1.63 13.67
N GLY A 354 1.06 2.58 12.78
CA GLY A 354 0.71 2.48 11.36
C GLY A 354 1.46 1.34 10.65
N PHE A 355 2.77 1.24 10.88
CA PHE A 355 3.59 0.16 10.35
C PHE A 355 3.15 -1.23 10.84
N ASN A 356 2.88 -1.37 12.14
CA ASN A 356 2.40 -2.64 12.70
C ASN A 356 1.04 -3.05 12.09
N ARG A 357 0.09 -2.11 11.91
CA ARG A 357 -1.19 -2.36 11.23
C ARG A 357 -1.00 -2.79 9.77
N PHE A 358 -0.06 -2.17 9.05
CA PHE A 358 0.29 -2.59 7.69
C PHE A 358 0.81 -4.03 7.67
N LEU A 359 1.70 -4.40 8.60
CA LEU A 359 2.18 -5.78 8.73
C LEU A 359 1.07 -6.78 9.07
N ASP A 360 0.14 -6.42 9.96
CA ASP A 360 -1.01 -7.28 10.29
C ASP A 360 -1.88 -7.53 9.04
N SER A 361 -2.17 -6.48 8.26
CA SER A 361 -2.92 -6.59 7.01
C SER A 361 -2.21 -7.46 5.97
N GLN A 362 -0.90 -7.31 5.79
CA GLN A 362 -0.12 -8.15 4.88
C GLN A 362 -0.09 -9.62 5.31
N ARG A 363 0.05 -9.89 6.62
CA ARG A 363 -0.02 -11.27 7.15
C ARG A 363 -1.39 -11.90 6.90
N GLY A 364 -2.47 -11.14 7.11
CA GLY A 364 -3.83 -11.58 6.83
C GLY A 364 -4.01 -11.97 5.37
N MET A 365 -3.64 -11.08 4.44
CA MET A 365 -3.77 -11.33 3.00
C MET A 365 -2.94 -12.54 2.55
N ILE A 366 -1.66 -12.63 2.95
CA ILE A 366 -0.81 -13.78 2.58
C ILE A 366 -1.34 -15.08 3.20
N GLY A 367 -1.83 -15.05 4.43
CA GLY A 367 -2.48 -16.19 5.08
C GLY A 367 -3.74 -16.67 4.36
N GLU A 368 -4.58 -15.73 3.90
CA GLU A 368 -5.75 -16.04 3.06
C GLU A 368 -5.35 -16.62 1.71
N VAL A 369 -4.32 -16.09 1.05
CA VAL A 369 -3.81 -16.63 -0.22
C VAL A 369 -3.30 -18.06 -0.01
N LEU A 370 -2.49 -18.34 1.01
CA LEU A 370 -2.02 -19.70 1.31
C LEU A 370 -3.19 -20.66 1.58
N THR A 371 -4.18 -20.23 2.36
CA THR A 371 -5.39 -21.03 2.64
C THR A 371 -6.20 -21.29 1.38
N THR A 372 -6.30 -20.30 0.49
CA THR A 372 -7.02 -20.41 -0.78
C THR A 372 -6.29 -21.32 -1.77
N SER A 373 -4.95 -21.23 -1.84
CA SER A 373 -4.11 -22.16 -2.62
C SER A 373 -4.26 -23.59 -2.16
N GLU A 374 -4.33 -23.82 -0.84
CA GLU A 374 -4.57 -25.16 -0.27
C GLU A 374 -5.95 -25.69 -0.68
N ARG A 375 -7.00 -24.87 -0.54
CA ARG A 375 -8.36 -25.23 -0.98
C ARG A 375 -8.41 -25.52 -2.49
N LEU A 376 -7.70 -24.73 -3.29
CA LEU A 376 -7.58 -24.95 -4.73
C LEU A 376 -6.90 -26.29 -5.02
N ARG A 377 -5.81 -26.63 -4.31
CA ARG A 377 -5.13 -27.93 -4.47
C ARG A 377 -6.06 -29.11 -4.17
N VAL A 378 -6.84 -29.03 -3.09
CA VAL A 378 -7.83 -30.05 -2.73
C VAL A 378 -8.93 -30.17 -3.79
N ALA A 379 -9.46 -29.04 -4.27
CA ALA A 379 -10.50 -29.01 -5.30
C ALA A 379 -9.99 -29.60 -6.63
N VAL A 380 -8.80 -29.22 -7.07
CA VAL A 380 -8.16 -29.79 -8.27
C VAL A 380 -7.96 -31.30 -8.12
N GLY A 381 -7.53 -31.79 -6.95
CA GLY A 381 -7.42 -33.23 -6.68
C GLY A 381 -8.77 -33.96 -6.69
N GLN A 382 -9.87 -33.30 -6.30
CA GLN A 382 -11.22 -33.84 -6.47
C GLN A 382 -11.62 -33.91 -7.95
N VAL A 383 -11.39 -32.85 -8.72
CA VAL A 383 -11.68 -32.82 -10.16
C VAL A 383 -10.86 -33.88 -10.90
N ALA A 384 -9.57 -34.02 -10.60
CA ALA A 384 -8.72 -35.07 -11.20
C ALA A 384 -9.28 -36.48 -10.99
N ARG A 385 -9.79 -36.79 -9.79
CA ARG A 385 -10.46 -38.08 -9.53
C ARG A 385 -11.75 -38.26 -10.33
N VAL A 386 -12.53 -37.19 -10.52
CA VAL A 386 -13.73 -37.24 -11.37
C VAL A 386 -13.35 -37.47 -12.83
N VAL A 387 -12.29 -36.82 -13.31
CA VAL A 387 -11.74 -37.01 -14.66
C VAL A 387 -11.29 -38.46 -14.86
N ASP A 388 -10.55 -39.05 -13.92
CA ASP A 388 -10.11 -40.44 -14.02
C ASP A 388 -11.29 -41.43 -14.05
N ASN A 389 -12.28 -41.23 -13.18
CA ASN A 389 -13.51 -42.06 -13.19
C ASN A 389 -14.30 -41.89 -14.49
N THR A 390 -14.34 -40.68 -15.05
CA THR A 390 -15.03 -40.41 -16.31
C THR A 390 -14.30 -41.07 -17.48
N ALA A 391 -12.96 -41.09 -17.47
CA ALA A 391 -12.15 -41.81 -18.44
C ALA A 391 -12.47 -43.31 -18.46
N GLU A 392 -12.50 -43.93 -17.28
CA GLU A 392 -12.80 -45.36 -17.14
C GLU A 392 -14.23 -45.68 -17.61
N ARG A 393 -15.20 -44.87 -17.19
CA ARG A 393 -16.61 -45.03 -17.62
C ARG A 393 -16.77 -44.87 -19.12
N SER A 394 -16.09 -43.90 -19.73
CA SER A 394 -16.09 -43.69 -21.17
C SER A 394 -15.51 -44.89 -21.93
N GLY A 395 -14.44 -45.49 -21.40
CA GLY A 395 -13.86 -46.71 -21.97
C GLY A 395 -14.83 -47.90 -21.93
N ARG A 396 -15.45 -48.16 -20.77
CA ARG A 396 -16.48 -49.20 -20.64
C ARG A 396 -17.70 -48.93 -21.52
N GLN A 397 -18.12 -47.67 -21.65
CA GLN A 397 -19.22 -47.29 -22.52
C GLN A 397 -18.91 -47.59 -23.99
N GLN A 398 -17.68 -47.37 -24.43
CA GLN A 398 -17.25 -47.69 -25.78
C GLN A 398 -17.31 -49.21 -26.03
N GLU A 399 -16.78 -50.03 -25.12
CA GLU A 399 -16.88 -51.50 -25.21
C GLU A 399 -18.34 -51.99 -25.27
N MET A 400 -19.21 -51.45 -24.41
CA MET A 400 -20.64 -51.77 -24.44
C MET A 400 -21.29 -51.34 -25.76
N THR A 401 -20.90 -50.20 -26.31
CA THR A 401 -21.45 -49.70 -27.58
C THR A 401 -21.03 -50.60 -28.75
N ASP A 402 -19.78 -51.06 -28.77
CA ASP A 402 -19.29 -52.00 -29.79
C ASP A 402 -20.01 -53.35 -29.72
N MET A 403 -20.31 -53.85 -28.51
CA MET A 403 -21.14 -55.05 -28.34
C MET A 403 -22.57 -54.85 -28.85
N VAL A 404 -23.19 -53.70 -28.55
CA VAL A 404 -24.54 -53.38 -29.06
C VAL A 404 -24.52 -53.24 -30.58
N ALA A 405 -23.49 -52.60 -31.16
CA ALA A 405 -23.35 -52.49 -32.61
C ALA A 405 -23.30 -53.87 -33.28
N THR A 406 -22.55 -54.80 -32.69
CA THR A 406 -22.48 -56.20 -33.15
C THR A 406 -23.84 -56.89 -33.07
N ALA A 407 -24.54 -56.76 -31.94
CA ALA A 407 -25.88 -57.35 -31.77
C ALA A 407 -26.91 -56.77 -32.73
N VAL A 408 -26.86 -55.46 -33.01
CA VAL A 408 -27.75 -54.79 -33.97
C VAL A 408 -27.44 -55.22 -35.41
N HIS A 409 -26.16 -55.45 -35.73
CA HIS A 409 -25.77 -55.99 -37.02
C HIS A 409 -26.29 -57.42 -37.23
N GLU A 410 -26.14 -58.30 -36.23
CA GLU A 410 -26.73 -59.64 -36.26
C GLU A 410 -28.27 -59.58 -36.34
N MET A 411 -28.90 -58.66 -35.62
CA MET A 411 -30.34 -58.42 -35.70
C MET A 411 -30.76 -58.02 -37.13
N GLY A 412 -30.00 -57.15 -37.81
CA GLY A 412 -30.26 -56.78 -39.20
C GLY A 412 -30.22 -57.99 -40.15
N LEU A 413 -29.25 -58.88 -39.99
CA LEU A 413 -29.15 -60.12 -40.77
C LEU A 413 -30.35 -61.04 -40.53
N THR A 414 -30.75 -61.23 -39.27
CA THR A 414 -31.90 -62.09 -38.92
C THR A 414 -33.23 -61.53 -39.42
N VAL A 415 -33.44 -60.21 -39.35
CA VAL A 415 -34.61 -59.53 -39.94
C VAL A 415 -34.67 -59.81 -41.44
N GLN A 416 -33.55 -59.67 -42.15
CA GLN A 416 -33.54 -59.94 -43.59
C GLN A 416 -33.83 -61.41 -43.93
N GLU A 417 -33.33 -62.35 -43.13
CA GLU A 417 -33.64 -63.77 -43.26
C GLU A 417 -35.13 -64.08 -43.01
N ILE A 418 -35.75 -63.45 -42.01
CA ILE A 418 -37.19 -63.61 -41.72
C ILE A 418 -38.04 -63.10 -42.88
N ALA A 419 -37.71 -61.94 -43.46
CA ALA A 419 -38.44 -61.38 -44.60
C ALA A 419 -38.37 -62.33 -45.80
N GLN A 420 -37.19 -62.89 -46.08
CA GLN A 420 -36.99 -63.84 -47.16
C GLN A 420 -37.75 -65.16 -46.91
N ASN A 421 -37.75 -65.65 -45.68
CA ASN A 421 -38.51 -66.85 -45.29
C ASN A 421 -40.03 -66.64 -45.40
N ALA A 422 -40.54 -65.47 -45.01
CA ALA A 422 -41.94 -65.11 -45.19
C ALA A 422 -42.33 -65.06 -46.68
N GLY A 423 -41.48 -64.47 -47.54
CA GLY A 423 -41.67 -64.49 -48.99
C GLY A 423 -41.71 -65.90 -49.58
N ASN A 424 -40.77 -66.76 -49.19
CA ASN A 424 -40.74 -68.17 -49.61
C ASN A 424 -41.98 -68.94 -49.13
N ALA A 425 -42.43 -68.71 -47.90
CA ALA A 425 -43.62 -69.35 -47.35
C ALA A 425 -44.92 -68.87 -48.03
N ALA A 426 -45.00 -67.59 -48.42
CA ALA A 426 -46.10 -67.07 -49.23
C ALA A 426 -46.16 -67.75 -50.61
N LEU A 427 -45.01 -67.90 -51.27
CA LEU A 427 -44.91 -68.61 -52.55
C LEU A 427 -45.31 -70.09 -52.43
N ALA A 428 -44.80 -70.79 -51.41
CA ALA A 428 -45.16 -72.20 -51.16
C ALA A 428 -46.65 -72.37 -50.86
N SER A 429 -47.26 -71.43 -50.14
CA SER A 429 -48.71 -71.40 -49.90
C SER A 429 -49.48 -71.21 -51.21
N GLN A 430 -49.02 -70.31 -52.08
CA GLN A 430 -49.65 -70.08 -53.38
C GLN A 430 -49.62 -71.35 -54.25
N THR A 431 -48.48 -72.05 -54.31
CA THR A 431 -48.36 -73.34 -55.00
C THR A 431 -49.31 -74.40 -54.41
N ALA A 432 -49.36 -74.54 -53.08
CA ALA A 432 -50.26 -75.50 -52.42
C ALA A 432 -51.74 -75.20 -52.67
N ARG A 433 -52.10 -73.92 -52.76
CA ARG A 433 -53.45 -73.47 -53.13
C ARG A 433 -53.80 -73.92 -54.53
N ASP A 434 -52.91 -73.69 -55.49
CA ASP A 434 -53.13 -74.02 -56.89
C ASP A 434 -53.23 -75.55 -57.10
N GLU A 435 -52.40 -76.34 -56.39
CA GLU A 435 -52.53 -77.81 -56.35
C GLU A 435 -53.87 -78.27 -55.76
N ALA A 436 -54.34 -77.65 -54.67
CA ALA A 436 -55.63 -77.98 -54.07
C ALA A 436 -56.81 -77.63 -55.01
N LEU A 437 -56.71 -76.51 -55.74
CA LEU A 437 -57.69 -76.13 -56.76
C LEU A 437 -57.73 -77.15 -57.90
N GLN A 438 -56.57 -77.60 -58.39
CA GLN A 438 -56.47 -78.63 -59.41
C GLN A 438 -57.03 -79.97 -58.92
N ALA A 439 -56.69 -80.39 -57.70
CA ALA A 439 -57.24 -81.61 -57.09
C ALA A 439 -58.78 -81.55 -56.97
N ARG A 440 -59.33 -80.37 -56.66
CA ARG A 440 -60.79 -80.17 -56.58
C ARG A 440 -61.45 -80.32 -57.95
N GLU A 441 -60.82 -79.83 -59.02
CA GLU A 441 -61.30 -80.03 -60.38
C GLU A 441 -61.31 -81.51 -60.78
N VAL A 442 -60.25 -82.25 -60.45
CA VAL A 442 -60.16 -83.70 -60.67
C VAL A 442 -61.28 -84.44 -59.91
N VAL A 443 -61.51 -84.12 -58.64
CA VAL A 443 -62.60 -84.71 -57.83
C VAL A 443 -63.98 -84.39 -58.44
N GLY A 444 -64.19 -83.16 -58.92
CA GLY A 444 -65.43 -82.79 -59.63
C GLY A 444 -65.60 -83.55 -60.95
N GLY A 445 -64.52 -83.87 -61.65
CA GLY A 445 -64.50 -84.81 -62.78
C GLY A 445 -64.93 -86.22 -62.38
N SER A 446 -64.36 -86.75 -61.30
CA SER A 446 -64.67 -88.08 -60.76
C SER A 446 -66.13 -88.22 -60.35
N ILE A 447 -66.72 -87.20 -59.71
CA ILE A 447 -68.15 -87.20 -59.34
C ILE A 447 -69.02 -87.38 -60.60
N ARG A 448 -68.77 -86.58 -61.65
CA ARG A 448 -69.51 -86.67 -62.91
C ARG A 448 -69.38 -88.05 -63.57
N HIS A 449 -68.18 -88.66 -63.53
CA HIS A 449 -67.97 -90.01 -64.05
C HIS A 449 -68.72 -91.08 -63.24
N ILE A 450 -68.73 -90.97 -61.91
CA ILE A 450 -69.45 -91.93 -61.06
C ILE A 450 -70.96 -91.79 -61.23
N GLU A 451 -71.48 -90.56 -61.36
CA GLU A 451 -72.90 -90.30 -61.66
C GLU A 451 -73.31 -90.93 -63.00
N SER A 452 -72.52 -90.69 -64.07
CA SER A 452 -72.75 -91.32 -65.37
C SER A 452 -72.71 -92.85 -65.30
N MET A 453 -71.78 -93.42 -64.54
CA MET A 453 -71.70 -94.87 -64.32
C MET A 453 -72.91 -95.39 -63.54
N SER A 454 -73.44 -94.64 -62.58
CA SER A 454 -74.65 -94.99 -61.83
C SER A 454 -75.86 -95.06 -62.77
N ASP A 455 -75.99 -94.10 -63.68
CA ASP A 455 -77.04 -94.07 -64.70
C ASP A 455 -76.92 -95.26 -65.67
N GLU A 456 -75.71 -95.56 -66.16
CA GLU A 456 -75.45 -96.72 -67.03
C GLU A 456 -75.80 -98.06 -66.34
N ILE A 457 -75.45 -98.21 -65.06
CA ILE A 457 -75.84 -99.37 -64.26
C ILE A 457 -77.37 -99.45 -64.12
N GLY A 458 -78.04 -98.31 -63.93
CA GLY A 458 -79.50 -98.23 -63.87
C GLY A 458 -80.16 -98.69 -65.17
N VAL A 459 -79.64 -98.25 -66.32
CA VAL A 459 -80.09 -98.69 -67.65
C VAL A 459 -79.87 -100.20 -67.84
N ALA A 460 -78.69 -100.70 -67.48
CA ALA A 460 -78.39 -102.13 -67.56
C ALA A 460 -79.31 -102.97 -66.65
N ALA A 461 -79.60 -102.49 -65.44
CA ALA A 461 -80.53 -103.15 -64.51
C ALA A 461 -81.96 -103.21 -65.08
N GLY A 462 -82.40 -102.16 -65.77
CA GLY A 462 -83.67 -102.14 -66.50
C GLY A 462 -83.72 -103.19 -67.61
N ALA A 463 -82.71 -103.25 -68.48
CA ALA A 463 -82.65 -104.21 -69.57
C ALA A 463 -82.60 -105.67 -69.10
N VAL A 464 -81.85 -105.97 -68.04
CA VAL A 464 -81.83 -107.32 -67.44
C VAL A 464 -83.15 -107.64 -66.73
N GLY A 465 -83.80 -106.65 -66.13
CA GLY A 465 -85.14 -106.78 -65.57
C GLY A 465 -86.20 -107.14 -66.63
N GLU A 466 -86.16 -106.48 -67.79
CA GLU A 466 -87.01 -106.82 -68.94
C GLU A 466 -86.73 -108.24 -69.44
N LEU A 467 -85.45 -108.64 -69.54
CA LEU A 467 -85.07 -110.01 -69.87
C LEU A 467 -85.66 -111.02 -68.88
N ALA A 468 -85.57 -110.76 -67.57
CA ALA A 468 -86.16 -111.62 -66.54
C ALA A 468 -87.68 -111.79 -66.72
N HIS A 469 -88.38 -110.71 -67.09
CA HIS A 469 -89.81 -110.74 -67.38
C HIS A 469 -90.14 -111.56 -68.65
N GLN A 470 -89.33 -111.40 -69.71
CA GLN A 470 -89.48 -112.17 -70.95
C GLN A 470 -89.24 -113.67 -70.70
N VAL A 471 -88.25 -114.02 -69.88
CA VAL A 471 -87.94 -115.39 -69.47
C VAL A 471 -89.09 -116.01 -68.66
N ALA A 472 -89.72 -115.25 -67.76
CA ALA A 472 -90.91 -115.69 -67.05
C ALA A 472 -92.11 -115.97 -67.99
N SER A 473 -92.24 -115.18 -69.06
CA SER A 473 -93.26 -115.42 -70.09
C SER A 473 -93.00 -116.72 -70.86
N ILE A 474 -91.74 -117.06 -71.15
CA ILE A 474 -91.36 -118.33 -71.76
C ILE A 474 -91.72 -119.52 -70.85
N ASP A 475 -91.49 -119.40 -69.54
CA ASP A 475 -91.85 -120.43 -68.55
C ASP A 475 -93.36 -120.77 -68.62
N GLN A 476 -94.22 -119.75 -68.77
CA GLN A 476 -95.66 -119.94 -68.95
C GLN A 476 -96.00 -120.67 -70.26
N VAL A 477 -95.30 -120.35 -71.36
CA VAL A 477 -95.49 -121.05 -72.65
C VAL A 477 -95.06 -122.52 -72.56
N LEU A 478 -93.93 -122.80 -71.88
CA LEU A 478 -93.45 -124.16 -71.67
C LEU A 478 -94.43 -124.99 -70.83
N ALA A 479 -95.05 -124.40 -69.81
CA ALA A 479 -96.10 -125.07 -69.03
C ALA A 479 -97.29 -125.49 -69.91
N VAL A 480 -97.69 -124.65 -70.88
CA VAL A 480 -98.73 -125.00 -71.86
C VAL A 480 -98.26 -126.13 -72.79
N ILE A 481 -97.03 -126.07 -73.32
CA ILE A 481 -96.47 -127.11 -74.20
C ILE A 481 -96.38 -128.46 -73.47
N ARG A 482 -95.96 -128.45 -72.21
CA ARG A 482 -95.94 -129.63 -71.34
C ARG A 482 -97.34 -130.20 -71.16
N GLY A 483 -98.33 -129.35 -70.88
CA GLY A 483 -99.73 -129.76 -70.78
C GLY A 483 -100.27 -130.36 -72.08
N VAL A 484 -99.95 -129.77 -73.24
CA VAL A 484 -100.33 -130.31 -74.56
C VAL A 484 -99.64 -131.65 -74.82
N SER A 485 -98.36 -131.79 -74.47
CA SER A 485 -97.60 -133.04 -74.63
C SER A 485 -98.16 -134.15 -73.75
N GLU A 486 -98.53 -133.85 -72.50
CA GLU A 486 -99.15 -134.79 -71.58
C GLU A 486 -100.55 -135.22 -72.05
N GLN A 487 -101.37 -134.27 -72.51
CA GLN A 487 -102.65 -134.57 -73.16
C GLN A 487 -102.46 -135.43 -74.42
N THR A 488 -101.47 -135.13 -75.26
CA THR A 488 -101.16 -135.89 -76.48
C THR A 488 -100.70 -137.31 -76.12
N ASN A 489 -99.89 -137.47 -75.08
CA ASN A 489 -99.46 -138.77 -74.56
C ASN A 489 -100.65 -139.59 -74.03
N LEU A 490 -101.60 -138.97 -73.33
CA LEU A 490 -102.84 -139.61 -72.87
C LEU A 490 -103.77 -140.00 -74.03
N LEU A 491 -103.95 -139.12 -75.01
CA LEU A 491 -104.73 -139.40 -76.23
C LEU A 491 -104.11 -140.56 -77.03
N ALA A 492 -102.79 -140.56 -77.18
CA ALA A 492 -102.04 -141.62 -77.84
C ALA A 492 -102.13 -142.95 -77.08
N LEU A 493 -102.08 -142.93 -75.74
CA LEU A 493 -102.30 -144.10 -74.91
C LEU A 493 -103.71 -144.68 -75.09
N ASN A 494 -104.74 -143.82 -75.08
CA ASN A 494 -106.13 -144.25 -75.32
C ASN A 494 -106.29 -144.84 -76.74
N ALA A 495 -105.66 -144.22 -77.75
CA ALA A 495 -105.67 -144.74 -79.12
C ALA A 495 -104.94 -146.08 -79.23
N ALA A 496 -103.80 -146.26 -78.54
CA ALA A 496 -103.07 -147.53 -78.51
C ALA A 496 -103.87 -148.65 -77.82
N ILE A 497 -104.60 -148.32 -76.74
CA ILE A 497 -105.51 -149.25 -76.06
C ILE A 497 -106.64 -149.68 -77.01
N GLU A 498 -107.29 -148.74 -77.70
CA GLU A 498 -108.40 -149.06 -78.61
C GLU A 498 -107.91 -149.81 -79.87
N ALA A 499 -106.70 -149.50 -80.36
CA ALA A 499 -106.06 -150.24 -81.44
C ALA A 499 -105.71 -151.68 -81.05
N ALA A 500 -105.27 -151.93 -79.81
CA ALA A 500 -105.07 -153.27 -79.27
C ALA A 500 -106.40 -154.03 -79.12
N ARG A 501 -107.49 -153.32 -78.82
CA ARG A 501 -108.85 -153.86 -78.70
C ARG A 501 -109.44 -154.32 -80.04
N ALA A 502 -109.05 -153.68 -81.14
CA ALA A 502 -109.48 -154.00 -82.50
C ALA A 502 -108.74 -155.19 -83.16
N GLY A 503 -107.77 -155.80 -82.48
CA GLY A 503 -107.06 -156.99 -82.96
C GLY A 503 -106.25 -156.76 -84.25
N ASP A 504 -106.29 -157.70 -85.19
CA ASP A 504 -105.48 -157.66 -86.43
C ASP A 504 -105.79 -156.45 -87.33
N MET A 505 -107.02 -155.91 -87.28
CA MET A 505 -107.40 -154.71 -88.05
C MET A 505 -106.80 -153.41 -87.48
N GLY A 506 -106.37 -153.41 -86.22
CA GLY A 506 -105.84 -152.24 -85.50
C GLY A 506 -104.32 -152.04 -85.59
N ARG A 507 -103.56 -152.98 -86.19
CA ARG A 507 -102.08 -152.96 -86.17
C ARG A 507 -101.46 -151.68 -86.73
N GLY A 508 -101.95 -151.18 -87.86
CA GLY A 508 -101.45 -149.92 -88.45
C GLY A 508 -101.71 -148.71 -87.56
N PHE A 509 -102.88 -148.68 -86.91
CA PHE A 509 -103.26 -147.63 -85.96
C PHE A 509 -102.46 -147.69 -84.66
N ALA A 510 -102.16 -148.89 -84.16
CA ALA A 510 -101.35 -149.10 -82.98
C ALA A 510 -99.91 -148.56 -83.15
N VAL A 511 -99.31 -148.76 -84.33
CA VAL A 511 -97.96 -148.23 -84.64
C VAL A 511 -97.97 -146.70 -84.65
N VAL A 512 -98.98 -146.07 -85.29
CA VAL A 512 -99.10 -144.61 -85.29
C VAL A 512 -99.34 -144.08 -83.87
N ALA A 513 -100.18 -144.74 -83.07
CA ALA A 513 -100.44 -144.35 -81.69
C ALA A 513 -99.17 -144.43 -80.82
N ASP A 514 -98.35 -145.48 -80.95
CA ASP A 514 -97.10 -145.60 -80.18
C ASP A 514 -96.00 -144.63 -80.67
N GLU A 515 -95.99 -144.26 -81.96
CA GLU A 515 -95.13 -143.22 -82.51
C GLU A 515 -95.53 -141.83 -81.98
N VAL A 516 -96.84 -141.51 -81.96
CA VAL A 516 -97.36 -140.27 -81.36
C VAL A 516 -97.07 -140.23 -79.86
N ARG A 517 -97.20 -141.34 -79.15
CA ARG A 517 -96.86 -141.45 -77.72
C ARG A 517 -95.37 -141.23 -77.47
N THR A 518 -94.52 -141.76 -78.34
CA THR A 518 -93.06 -141.57 -78.25
C THR A 518 -92.66 -140.14 -78.59
N LEU A 519 -93.30 -139.52 -79.58
CA LEU A 519 -93.13 -138.10 -79.89
C LEU A 519 -93.57 -137.22 -78.71
N ALA A 520 -94.74 -137.47 -78.13
CA ALA A 520 -95.25 -136.72 -76.97
C ALA A 520 -94.31 -136.83 -75.75
N ARG A 521 -93.77 -138.03 -75.45
CA ARG A 521 -92.75 -138.22 -74.41
C ARG A 521 -91.45 -137.47 -74.71
N ARG A 522 -90.99 -137.48 -75.96
CA ARG A 522 -89.80 -136.70 -76.39
C ARG A 522 -90.04 -135.20 -76.25
N THR A 523 -91.21 -134.71 -76.65
CA THR A 523 -91.59 -133.30 -76.48
C THR A 523 -91.64 -132.91 -75.00
N GLN A 524 -92.20 -133.76 -74.14
CA GLN A 524 -92.22 -133.53 -72.70
C GLN A 524 -90.80 -133.47 -72.11
N ALA A 525 -89.94 -134.44 -72.45
CA ALA A 525 -88.54 -134.46 -72.00
C ALA A 525 -87.76 -133.21 -72.47
N SER A 526 -87.90 -132.79 -73.73
CA SER A 526 -87.28 -131.56 -74.22
C SER A 526 -87.86 -130.31 -73.55
N THR A 527 -89.15 -130.31 -73.19
CA THR A 527 -89.77 -129.20 -72.46
C THR A 527 -89.22 -129.11 -71.04
N ASP A 528 -88.99 -130.24 -70.37
CA ASP A 528 -88.34 -130.29 -69.04
C ASP A 528 -86.89 -129.77 -69.09
N GLU A 529 -86.11 -130.17 -70.12
CA GLU A 529 -84.75 -129.65 -70.33
C GLU A 529 -84.75 -128.13 -70.56
N ILE A 530 -85.65 -127.61 -71.41
CA ILE A 530 -85.79 -126.16 -71.63
C ILE A 530 -86.23 -125.45 -70.35
N GLN A 531 -87.15 -126.04 -69.58
CA GLN A 531 -87.61 -125.48 -68.31
C GLN A 531 -86.44 -125.34 -67.32
N GLN A 532 -85.54 -126.32 -67.26
CA GLN A 532 -84.33 -126.23 -66.43
C GLN A 532 -83.36 -125.13 -66.91
N MET A 533 -83.17 -124.98 -68.21
CA MET A 533 -82.38 -123.88 -68.79
C MET A 533 -82.99 -122.50 -68.50
N ILE A 534 -84.31 -122.37 -68.64
CA ILE A 534 -85.07 -121.16 -68.34
C ILE A 534 -85.01 -120.82 -66.85
N GLY A 535 -85.12 -121.81 -65.97
CA GLY A 535 -84.93 -121.62 -64.53
C GLY A 535 -83.52 -121.09 -64.20
N SER A 536 -82.49 -121.64 -64.85
CA SER A 536 -81.11 -121.15 -64.70
C SER A 536 -80.93 -119.73 -65.23
N LEU A 537 -81.56 -119.40 -66.37
CA LEU A 537 -81.52 -118.07 -66.97
C LEU A 537 -82.24 -117.03 -66.09
N LYS A 538 -83.39 -117.40 -65.53
CA LYS A 538 -84.15 -116.57 -64.57
C LYS A 538 -83.31 -116.27 -63.33
N GLN A 539 -82.73 -117.30 -62.72
CA GLN A 539 -81.85 -117.12 -61.55
C GLN A 539 -80.63 -116.25 -61.89
N GLY A 540 -80.03 -116.43 -63.06
CA GLY A 540 -78.93 -115.60 -63.56
C GLY A 540 -79.31 -114.13 -63.72
N ALA A 541 -80.50 -113.86 -64.28
CA ALA A 541 -81.02 -112.50 -64.44
C ALA A 541 -81.32 -111.84 -63.08
N GLU A 542 -81.94 -112.56 -62.14
CA GLU A 542 -82.19 -112.07 -60.78
C GLU A 542 -80.88 -111.74 -60.04
N ASN A 543 -79.87 -112.60 -60.15
CA ASN A 543 -78.54 -112.37 -59.58
C ASN A 543 -77.85 -111.15 -60.20
N ALA A 544 -77.98 -110.96 -61.52
CA ALA A 544 -77.43 -109.82 -62.23
C ALA A 544 -78.10 -108.50 -61.80
N VAL A 545 -79.44 -108.46 -61.69
CA VAL A 545 -80.17 -107.30 -61.17
C VAL A 545 -79.76 -106.99 -59.72
N SER A 546 -79.63 -107.99 -58.87
CA SER A 546 -79.17 -107.82 -57.48
C SER A 546 -77.75 -107.23 -57.41
N SER A 547 -76.83 -107.74 -58.24
CA SER A 547 -75.45 -107.23 -58.33
C SER A 547 -75.42 -105.80 -58.86
N MET A 548 -76.25 -105.47 -59.85
CA MET A 548 -76.36 -104.10 -60.39
C MET A 548 -76.92 -103.13 -59.35
N ARG A 549 -77.95 -103.50 -58.56
CA ARG A 549 -78.43 -102.68 -57.44
C ARG A 549 -77.35 -102.43 -56.39
N THR A 550 -76.57 -103.47 -56.08
CA THR A 550 -75.44 -103.35 -55.14
C THR A 550 -74.37 -102.41 -55.71
N GLY A 551 -74.06 -102.53 -57.02
CA GLY A 551 -73.18 -101.61 -57.74
C GLY A 551 -73.68 -100.17 -57.69
N GLN A 552 -74.97 -99.94 -57.95
CA GLN A 552 -75.59 -98.63 -57.89
C GLN A 552 -75.49 -98.01 -56.48
N ALA A 553 -75.77 -98.80 -55.42
CA ALA A 553 -75.58 -98.34 -54.04
C ALA A 553 -74.11 -97.98 -53.73
N ALA A 554 -73.16 -98.80 -54.20
CA ALA A 554 -71.73 -98.51 -54.04
C ALA A 554 -71.33 -97.22 -54.77
N THR A 555 -71.83 -96.97 -55.98
CA THR A 555 -71.59 -95.70 -56.68
C THR A 555 -72.11 -94.50 -55.90
N GLY A 556 -73.28 -94.60 -55.26
CA GLY A 556 -73.82 -93.54 -54.39
C GLY A 556 -72.89 -93.22 -53.23
N THR A 557 -72.36 -94.23 -52.54
CA THR A 557 -71.37 -94.02 -51.47
C THR A 557 -70.05 -93.41 -51.98
N GLY A 558 -69.67 -93.72 -53.23
CA GLY A 558 -68.51 -93.13 -53.91
C GLY A 558 -68.70 -91.65 -54.23
N VAL A 559 -69.90 -91.24 -54.67
CA VAL A 559 -70.26 -89.83 -54.87
C VAL A 559 -70.19 -89.07 -53.54
N GLU A 560 -70.81 -89.59 -52.47
CA GLU A 560 -70.80 -88.94 -51.16
C GLU A 560 -69.38 -88.76 -50.61
N SER A 561 -68.53 -89.79 -50.72
CA SER A 561 -67.12 -89.70 -50.31
C SER A 561 -66.35 -88.66 -51.14
N SER A 562 -66.59 -88.60 -52.46
CA SER A 562 -65.95 -87.63 -53.35
C SER A 562 -66.39 -86.19 -53.05
N GLN A 563 -67.67 -85.97 -52.79
CA GLN A 563 -68.20 -84.67 -52.37
C GLN A 563 -67.55 -84.18 -51.07
N ARG A 564 -67.40 -85.09 -50.09
CA ARG A 564 -66.72 -84.79 -48.82
C ARG A 564 -65.25 -84.41 -49.03
N THR A 565 -64.56 -85.11 -49.92
CA THR A 565 -63.18 -84.75 -50.32
C THR A 565 -63.14 -83.37 -50.97
N GLY A 566 -64.08 -83.04 -51.85
CA GLY A 566 -64.19 -81.71 -52.47
C GLY A 566 -64.43 -80.59 -51.46
N ALA A 567 -65.26 -80.83 -50.43
CA ALA A 567 -65.48 -79.90 -49.34
C ALA A 567 -64.21 -79.69 -48.50
N SER A 568 -63.48 -80.77 -48.18
CA SER A 568 -62.19 -80.70 -47.48
C SER A 568 -61.14 -79.93 -48.26
N LEU A 569 -61.05 -80.14 -49.58
CA LEU A 569 -60.13 -79.37 -50.44
C LEU A 569 -60.47 -77.88 -50.44
N THR A 570 -61.76 -77.52 -50.47
CA THR A 570 -62.20 -76.12 -50.36
C THR A 570 -61.80 -75.49 -49.02
N ALA A 571 -61.94 -76.23 -47.92
CA ALA A 571 -61.48 -75.78 -46.61
C ALA A 571 -59.95 -75.61 -46.56
N ILE A 572 -59.20 -76.53 -47.18
CA ILE A 572 -57.73 -76.44 -47.30
C ILE A 572 -57.33 -75.19 -48.09
N THR A 573 -57.95 -74.93 -49.26
CA THR A 573 -57.68 -73.73 -50.06
C THR A 573 -57.85 -72.46 -49.23
N GLY A 574 -58.94 -72.35 -48.45
CA GLY A 574 -59.18 -71.17 -47.60
C GLY A 574 -58.22 -71.06 -46.41
N GLN A 575 -57.69 -72.17 -45.87
CA GLN A 575 -56.63 -72.12 -44.86
C GLN A 575 -55.29 -71.66 -45.45
N VAL A 576 -54.96 -72.16 -46.64
CA VAL A 576 -53.72 -71.82 -47.34
C VAL A 576 -53.70 -70.35 -47.77
N GLU A 577 -54.84 -69.80 -48.20
CA GLU A 577 -54.97 -68.35 -48.46
C GLU A 577 -54.69 -67.52 -47.20
N ARG A 578 -55.26 -67.90 -46.04
CA ARG A 578 -54.94 -67.22 -44.78
C ARG A 578 -53.46 -67.30 -44.42
N ILE A 579 -52.79 -68.42 -44.69
CA ILE A 579 -51.34 -68.55 -44.46
C ILE A 579 -50.55 -67.62 -45.39
N SER A 580 -50.96 -67.51 -46.65
CA SER A 580 -50.36 -66.56 -47.60
C SER A 580 -50.50 -65.11 -47.13
N ASP A 581 -51.70 -64.72 -46.67
CA ASP A 581 -51.95 -63.39 -46.12
C ASP A 581 -51.11 -63.10 -44.86
N MET A 582 -51.01 -64.06 -43.94
CA MET A 582 -50.14 -63.93 -42.75
C MET A 582 -48.68 -63.76 -43.14
N ASN A 583 -48.19 -64.49 -44.14
CA ASN A 583 -46.81 -64.35 -44.59
C ASN A 583 -46.54 -62.97 -45.22
N HIS A 584 -47.52 -62.39 -45.93
CA HIS A 584 -47.42 -61.00 -46.40
C HIS A 584 -47.36 -60.00 -45.24
N GLN A 585 -48.15 -60.20 -44.18
CA GLN A 585 -48.09 -59.37 -42.97
C GLN A 585 -46.74 -59.50 -42.26
N VAL A 586 -46.20 -60.72 -42.15
CA VAL A 586 -44.86 -60.95 -41.58
C VAL A 586 -43.80 -60.24 -42.41
N ALA A 587 -43.82 -60.33 -43.74
CA ALA A 587 -42.88 -59.62 -44.60
C ALA A 587 -42.95 -58.10 -44.36
N THR A 588 -44.16 -57.53 -44.33
CA THR A 588 -44.37 -56.08 -44.08
C THR A 588 -43.85 -55.66 -42.69
N ALA A 589 -44.19 -56.41 -41.65
CA ALA A 589 -43.71 -56.13 -40.29
C ALA A 589 -42.18 -56.24 -40.18
N THR A 590 -41.58 -57.14 -40.96
CA THR A 590 -40.13 -57.33 -41.00
C THR A 590 -39.44 -56.18 -41.75
N GLU A 591 -40.05 -55.61 -42.80
CA GLU A 591 -39.58 -54.38 -43.44
C GLU A 591 -39.59 -53.18 -42.47
N GLU A 592 -40.64 -53.04 -41.65
CA GLU A 592 -40.69 -52.04 -40.59
C GLU A 592 -39.58 -52.27 -39.54
N GLN A 593 -39.37 -53.52 -39.11
CA GLN A 593 -38.25 -53.86 -38.21
C GLN A 593 -36.88 -53.55 -38.81
N SER A 594 -36.71 -53.70 -40.12
CA SER A 594 -35.46 -53.34 -40.81
C SER A 594 -35.19 -51.84 -40.70
N ALA A 595 -36.21 -51.00 -40.93
CA ALA A 595 -36.09 -49.55 -40.76
C ALA A 595 -35.73 -49.14 -39.32
N VAL A 596 -36.34 -49.79 -38.32
CA VAL A 596 -36.02 -49.57 -36.89
C VAL A 596 -34.58 -50.01 -36.58
N THR A 597 -34.14 -51.14 -37.14
CA THR A 597 -32.77 -51.65 -36.95
C THR A 597 -31.73 -50.69 -37.51
N GLU A 598 -31.99 -50.11 -38.69
CA GLU A 598 -31.14 -49.09 -39.32
C GLU A 598 -31.07 -47.80 -38.47
N GLU A 599 -32.18 -47.40 -37.84
CA GLU A 599 -32.21 -46.28 -36.89
C GLU A 599 -31.41 -46.58 -35.62
N ILE A 600 -31.58 -47.77 -35.03
CA ILE A 600 -30.78 -48.19 -33.88
C ILE A 600 -29.29 -48.18 -34.23
N ASN A 601 -28.90 -48.71 -35.39
CA ASN A 601 -27.51 -48.72 -35.85
C ASN A 601 -26.92 -47.30 -35.92
N ARG A 602 -27.67 -46.34 -36.48
CA ARG A 602 -27.27 -44.92 -36.51
C ARG A 602 -27.12 -44.32 -35.10
N ASN A 603 -28.05 -44.64 -34.20
CA ASN A 603 -27.99 -44.17 -32.81
C ASN A 603 -26.77 -44.75 -32.05
N VAL A 604 -26.48 -46.03 -32.24
CA VAL A 604 -25.30 -46.70 -31.65
C VAL A 604 -24.01 -46.07 -32.17
N GLN A 605 -23.92 -45.78 -33.47
CA GLN A 605 -22.78 -45.07 -34.05
C GLN A 605 -22.60 -43.69 -33.41
N GLY A 606 -23.70 -42.93 -33.23
CA GLY A 606 -23.69 -41.64 -32.55
C GLY A 606 -23.23 -41.71 -31.10
N ILE A 607 -23.63 -42.76 -30.35
CA ILE A 607 -23.17 -43.00 -28.99
C ILE A 607 -21.66 -43.31 -28.97
N SER A 608 -21.15 -44.09 -29.94
CA SER A 608 -19.72 -44.39 -30.06
C SER A 608 -18.89 -43.13 -30.33
N ASP A 609 -19.36 -42.25 -31.23
CA ASP A 609 -18.72 -40.98 -31.51
C ASP A 609 -18.72 -40.06 -30.28
N LEU A 610 -19.82 -39.99 -29.53
CA LEU A 610 -19.93 -39.21 -28.30
C LEU A 610 -18.99 -39.75 -27.20
N ALA A 611 -18.87 -41.07 -27.06
CA ALA A 611 -17.93 -41.68 -26.12
C ALA A 611 -16.47 -41.35 -26.49
N ARG A 612 -16.12 -41.37 -27.79
CA ARG A 612 -14.80 -40.94 -28.26
C ARG A 612 -14.52 -39.46 -28.01
N ALA A 613 -15.50 -38.59 -28.24
CA ALA A 613 -15.40 -37.16 -27.94
C ALA A 613 -15.19 -36.92 -26.44
N THR A 614 -15.98 -37.56 -25.59
CA THR A 614 -15.87 -37.50 -24.12
C THR A 614 -14.47 -37.94 -23.65
N ALA A 615 -13.93 -39.03 -24.21
CA ALA A 615 -12.58 -39.48 -23.91
C ALA A 615 -11.48 -38.48 -24.33
N GLY A 616 -11.75 -37.65 -25.35
CA GLY A 616 -10.90 -36.52 -25.74
C GLY A 616 -10.97 -35.37 -24.75
N GLU A 617 -12.17 -34.95 -24.37
CA GLU A 617 -12.40 -33.87 -23.38
C GLU A 617 -11.82 -34.20 -22.01
N VAL A 618 -11.94 -35.46 -21.57
CA VAL A 618 -11.35 -35.97 -20.34
C VAL A 618 -9.82 -35.83 -20.35
N ARG A 619 -9.16 -36.07 -21.50
CA ARG A 619 -7.71 -35.88 -21.62
C ARG A 619 -7.32 -34.41 -21.46
N ALA A 620 -8.03 -33.50 -22.11
CA ALA A 620 -7.80 -32.06 -21.97
C ALA A 620 -8.01 -31.59 -20.51
N CYS A 621 -9.10 -32.02 -19.87
CA CYS A 621 -9.39 -31.68 -18.48
C CYS A 621 -8.32 -32.22 -17.51
N ARG A 622 -7.71 -33.37 -17.81
CA ARG A 622 -6.57 -33.90 -17.04
C ARG A 622 -5.36 -32.99 -17.15
N GLU A 623 -5.05 -32.46 -18.34
CA GLU A 623 -3.96 -31.51 -18.55
C GLU A 623 -4.21 -30.19 -17.79
N ASP A 624 -5.44 -29.67 -17.84
CA ASP A 624 -5.85 -28.47 -17.09
C ASP A 624 -5.71 -28.66 -15.58
N CYS A 625 -6.16 -29.81 -15.05
CA CYS A 625 -5.97 -30.15 -13.63
C CYS A 625 -4.48 -30.11 -13.25
N GLN A 626 -3.60 -30.71 -14.06
CA GLN A 626 -2.16 -30.69 -13.80
C GLN A 626 -1.58 -29.27 -13.84
N MET A 627 -2.04 -28.43 -14.77
CA MET A 627 -1.63 -27.03 -14.86
C MET A 627 -2.09 -26.24 -13.63
N LEU A 628 -3.35 -26.37 -13.21
CA LEU A 628 -3.89 -25.71 -12.02
C LEU A 628 -3.16 -26.15 -10.75
N GLN A 629 -2.81 -27.43 -10.65
CA GLN A 629 -2.04 -27.94 -9.52
C GLN A 629 -0.65 -27.30 -9.45
N ARG A 630 0.06 -27.18 -10.59
CA ARG A 630 1.34 -26.47 -10.65
C ARG A 630 1.20 -24.98 -10.30
N LEU A 631 0.14 -24.31 -10.76
CA LEU A 631 -0.12 -22.91 -10.42
C LEU A 631 -0.40 -22.72 -8.92
N ALA A 632 -1.17 -23.62 -8.31
CA ALA A 632 -1.42 -23.61 -6.87
C ALA A 632 -0.13 -23.83 -6.07
N ASP A 633 0.71 -24.77 -6.50
CA ASP A 633 2.01 -25.04 -5.88
C ASP A 633 3.00 -23.87 -6.05
N ASP A 634 3.00 -23.21 -7.21
CA ASP A 634 3.85 -22.04 -7.44
C ASP A 634 3.40 -20.85 -6.59
N LEU A 635 2.08 -20.60 -6.52
CA LEU A 635 1.51 -19.55 -5.65
C LEU A 635 1.83 -19.84 -4.17
N ALA A 636 1.69 -21.09 -3.72
CA ALA A 636 2.07 -21.50 -2.38
C ALA A 636 3.57 -21.30 -2.12
N ARG A 637 4.44 -21.60 -3.09
CA ARG A 637 5.89 -21.40 -2.98
C ARG A 637 6.26 -19.92 -2.90
N GLN A 638 5.69 -19.09 -3.75
CA GLN A 638 5.91 -17.64 -3.76
C GLN A 638 5.48 -17.01 -2.43
N MET A 639 4.33 -17.43 -1.89
CA MET A 639 3.83 -16.95 -0.60
C MET A 639 4.57 -17.56 0.60
N GLY A 640 5.08 -18.79 0.47
CA GLY A 640 5.85 -19.47 1.52
C GLY A 640 7.21 -18.84 1.83
N GLY A 641 7.71 -17.93 0.96
CA GLY A 641 8.88 -17.10 1.25
C GLY A 641 8.66 -16.04 2.33
N PHE A 642 7.41 -15.77 2.71
CA PHE A 642 7.06 -14.83 3.78
C PHE A 642 6.87 -15.56 5.10
N LYS A 643 7.52 -15.08 6.17
CA LYS A 643 7.37 -15.66 7.50
C LYS A 643 6.21 -15.00 8.22
N LEU A 644 5.16 -15.78 8.44
CA LEU A 644 3.90 -15.33 9.02
C LEU A 644 3.79 -15.57 10.53
N SER A 645 4.72 -16.27 11.15
CA SER A 645 4.71 -16.64 12.58
C SER A 645 6.11 -16.82 13.13
#